data_AF-A0A364MSC1-F1
#
_entry.id   AF-A0A364MSC1-F1
#
_cell.length_a   1.000
_cell.length_b   1.000
_cell.length_c   1.000
_cell.angle_alpha   90.00
_cell.angle_beta   90.00
_cell.angle_gamma   90.00
#
_symmetry.space_group_name_H-M   'P 1'
#
loop_
_entity.id
_entity.type
_entity.pdbx_description
1 polymer ?
#
loop_
_entity_poly.entity_id
_entity_poly.type
_entity_poly.pdbx_seq_one_letter_code
_entity_poly.pdbx_strand_id
1 'polypeptide(L)'
;MARKYLGGSGERLTVWISIAASTVLVFYGYDQGVFGNVIISENFLHTFGYPSANMQGVMTSIYNIGCFIGAMSTVWTGDILGRPRQILLGSAVIGVGAIIQTCSWTVASMMVGRIVAGLGTGMNTATAGVWQAETSKMNSRGKLVIIQMANCITGFSISNWLTLGFSFAPRDIAWRFPLAFQLFFTLCIFAMCPFLPDSPRLLIRKGKHDEALEVLAALEGHGATPESPSVTTQYNIIKDILDREQMNSYTWMQLLTGKGPSGVLRRMLLGAWMQAMNQISGINVTSYYMSYIFINALGISELLSRILAAAGSVDYLIFACLAYLVIERYGRRKVMMVSAGACSICWIVIAASQGQTEAGGDSYKLGIVAVAFFFAFFASFGMGVLGVPWLYPTEINALEMRTKGASLAMATNWICNYGVVQATLPGIQNLGYKFWIIWAVICFSFIPITYLFYPETANRTLEDIDRFFETSPGILIHRNKLAVQLHRPAEFIEADARIAASEERYAEEGKEMSADKPFGFHPTNPAFLNSSHSFDLVTFRQIFSQTTTMRHTSRATAVASFVASAHAASLADVCTVANVQAALPANGTLLGLDLLPNTVTAGAVYNATLGGGGMSMSSSGNDSITYSYCNVTMSYAHTGKGDAIPLKFAFPAPSDFANRFYLSGGGGFSLSSDATGGLAHGAASGATSAGYDAFDISYDEAVLYGNGTINWDATYAFAYTALGELTKIGKPLTKSFYGMNDSKIYTYFEGCSDGGREAMSQVQRWGEEYDGVIAGAPAFRFAQQQVLHVYPATIEAVMDYYPEPCALDKIVNATIAACDPLDGRTDGVISRTDLCQLNFNLSSLIGESYYCAAQTSSSLGFGFSKRELNKRQAPGSQTSSQPEQNGTISSKDIAVAQGVYDGLHNSKGERAYIAWQIGSDLSDADPTYNNATGAWELNIPSTGGEYVTKFVQLLDLDNLTDLNNVTYDTLVEWMNIGMVRYLDSLQTTLPDLTPFQSSGAKMIHYHGESDPSIPAASSVHYWQSVRSIMYPNMTDSEAQEAMADWYQFYLVPGAAHCGANSLQPGPYPQDNMATIIDWVENGIKPSRLNATVSSGDNEGEVQQLCQWPARPLWSGNSSDFECVQDKASIESWTYTFDAFKLPVY
;
A
#
# COMPACT_ATOMS: atom_id res chain seq x y z
N MET A 1 -19.48 -11.15 44.07
CA MET A 1 -20.13 -11.73 42.87
C MET A 1 -19.69 -10.92 41.66
N ALA A 2 -19.31 -11.57 40.56
CA ALA A 2 -18.97 -10.89 39.31
C ALA A 2 -20.13 -10.05 38.73
N ARG A 3 -19.77 -9.04 37.93
CA ARG A 3 -20.69 -8.15 37.21
C ARG A 3 -21.60 -8.94 36.26
N LYS A 4 -22.89 -8.58 36.21
CA LYS A 4 -23.87 -9.19 35.29
C LYS A 4 -24.08 -8.31 34.07
N TYR A 5 -24.08 -8.92 32.89
CA TYR A 5 -24.31 -8.24 31.60
C TYR A 5 -25.66 -8.71 31.05
N LEU A 6 -26.56 -7.77 30.73
CA LEU A 6 -27.99 -8.06 30.44
C LEU A 6 -28.65 -9.00 31.48
N GLY A 7 -28.27 -8.86 32.76
CA GLY A 7 -28.74 -9.71 33.86
C GLY A 7 -28.20 -11.15 33.87
N GLY A 8 -27.37 -11.53 32.90
CA GLY A 8 -26.76 -12.86 32.77
C GLY A 8 -25.32 -12.95 33.28
N SER A 9 -24.92 -14.18 33.61
CA SER A 9 -23.54 -14.63 33.80
C SER A 9 -23.44 -16.11 33.42
N GLY A 10 -22.23 -16.63 33.21
CA GLY A 10 -21.97 -17.98 32.71
C GLY A 10 -22.61 -18.21 31.34
N GLU A 11 -23.28 -19.36 31.17
CA GLU A 11 -23.94 -19.74 29.91
C GLU A 11 -24.92 -18.67 29.39
N ARG A 12 -25.65 -17.98 30.27
CA ARG A 12 -26.60 -16.92 29.87
C ARG A 12 -25.91 -15.74 29.20
N LEU A 13 -24.70 -15.39 29.64
CA LEU A 13 -23.88 -14.35 29.02
C LEU A 13 -23.34 -14.83 27.66
N THR A 14 -22.85 -16.06 27.60
CA THR A 14 -22.41 -16.69 26.34
C THR A 14 -23.54 -16.71 25.29
N VAL A 15 -24.79 -17.00 25.70
CA VAL A 15 -25.96 -16.93 24.81
C VAL A 15 -26.20 -15.52 24.29
N TRP A 16 -26.18 -14.48 25.14
CA TRP A 16 -26.38 -13.10 24.68
C TRP A 16 -25.29 -12.63 23.70
N ILE A 17 -24.02 -12.93 23.96
CA ILE A 17 -22.92 -12.63 23.03
C ILE A 17 -23.14 -13.39 21.71
N SER A 18 -23.56 -14.65 21.78
CA SER A 18 -23.83 -15.49 20.60
C SER A 18 -25.03 -14.99 19.77
N ILE A 19 -26.06 -14.42 20.41
CA ILE A 19 -27.17 -13.76 19.74
C ILE A 19 -26.68 -12.50 19.02
N ALA A 20 -25.95 -11.62 19.70
CA ALA A 20 -25.43 -10.39 19.11
C ALA A 20 -24.50 -10.65 17.91
N ALA A 21 -23.54 -11.56 18.07
CA ALA A 21 -22.66 -11.96 16.98
C ALA A 21 -23.45 -12.68 15.85
N SER A 22 -24.44 -13.50 16.17
CA SER A 22 -25.31 -14.12 15.14
C SER A 22 -26.14 -13.09 14.37
N THR A 23 -26.66 -12.03 15.01
CA THR A 23 -27.43 -10.98 14.32
C THR A 23 -26.60 -10.29 13.24
N VAL A 24 -25.30 -10.09 13.49
CA VAL A 24 -24.36 -9.59 12.47
C VAL A 24 -24.28 -10.53 11.26
N LEU A 25 -24.23 -11.84 11.49
CA LEU A 25 -24.16 -12.82 10.40
C LEU A 25 -25.50 -12.98 9.66
N VAL A 26 -26.65 -12.92 10.36
CA VAL A 26 -27.99 -12.84 9.72
C VAL A 26 -28.04 -11.65 8.77
N PHE A 27 -27.56 -10.49 9.21
CA PHE A 27 -27.53 -9.28 8.38
C PHE A 27 -26.66 -9.48 7.13
N TYR A 28 -25.42 -9.98 7.29
CA TYR A 28 -24.55 -10.30 6.15
C TYR A 28 -25.23 -11.23 5.13
N GLY A 29 -25.83 -12.34 5.57
CA GLY A 29 -26.51 -13.27 4.67
C GLY A 29 -27.74 -12.67 3.99
N TYR A 30 -28.46 -11.79 4.69
CA TYR A 30 -29.57 -11.02 4.12
C TYR A 30 -29.08 -10.13 2.96
N ASP A 31 -27.97 -9.43 3.13
CA ASP A 31 -27.40 -8.53 2.12
C ASP A 31 -26.88 -9.25 0.88
N GLN A 32 -26.39 -10.49 1.03
CA GLN A 32 -26.02 -11.32 -0.13
C GLN A 32 -27.25 -11.69 -0.99
N GLY A 33 -28.35 -12.12 -0.36
CA GLY A 33 -29.52 -12.64 -1.08
C GLY A 33 -30.50 -11.57 -1.57
N VAL A 34 -30.55 -10.39 -0.93
CA VAL A 34 -31.52 -9.34 -1.29
C VAL A 34 -31.24 -8.73 -2.67
N PHE A 35 -29.98 -8.43 -2.98
CA PHE A 35 -29.63 -7.72 -4.21
C PHE A 35 -29.83 -8.59 -5.46
N GLY A 36 -29.52 -9.89 -5.37
CA GLY A 36 -29.67 -10.86 -6.48
C GLY A 36 -31.10 -11.01 -6.99
N ASN A 37 -32.10 -10.81 -6.13
CA ASN A 37 -33.52 -10.83 -6.52
C ASN A 37 -34.05 -9.44 -6.92
N VAL A 38 -33.37 -8.37 -6.52
CA VAL A 38 -33.69 -6.98 -6.88
C VAL A 38 -33.24 -6.64 -8.29
N ILE A 39 -32.03 -7.06 -8.71
CA ILE A 39 -31.48 -6.73 -10.04
C ILE A 39 -32.32 -7.27 -11.21
N ILE A 40 -33.07 -8.36 -11.00
CA ILE A 40 -34.00 -8.93 -11.99
C ILE A 40 -35.42 -8.35 -11.93
N SER A 41 -35.70 -7.35 -11.09
CA SER A 41 -37.02 -6.72 -11.02
C SER A 41 -37.20 -5.66 -12.11
N GLU A 42 -38.30 -5.73 -12.87
CA GLU A 42 -38.59 -4.76 -13.94
C GLU A 42 -38.67 -3.31 -13.42
N ASN A 43 -39.27 -3.08 -12.24
CA ASN A 43 -39.34 -1.75 -11.61
C ASN A 43 -37.94 -1.20 -11.24
N PHE A 44 -37.01 -2.08 -10.86
CA PHE A 44 -35.61 -1.71 -10.60
C PHE A 44 -34.91 -1.36 -11.91
N LEU A 45 -34.97 -2.25 -12.91
CA LEU A 45 -34.35 -2.02 -14.21
C LEU A 45 -34.85 -0.74 -14.89
N HIS A 46 -36.15 -0.46 -14.83
CA HIS A 46 -36.73 0.77 -15.33
C HIS A 46 -36.21 2.02 -14.60
N THR A 47 -36.06 1.96 -13.27
CA THR A 47 -35.52 3.10 -12.48
C THR A 47 -34.07 3.41 -12.86
N PHE A 48 -33.25 2.39 -13.13
CA PHE A 48 -31.82 2.54 -13.41
C PHE A 48 -31.45 2.50 -14.90
N GLY A 49 -32.42 2.60 -15.81
CA GLY A 49 -32.18 2.74 -17.25
C GLY A 49 -31.72 1.45 -17.96
N TYR A 50 -32.17 0.28 -17.50
CA TYR A 50 -31.82 -1.05 -18.03
C TYR A 50 -30.30 -1.28 -18.15
N PRO A 51 -29.56 -1.27 -17.02
CA PRO A 51 -28.11 -1.46 -17.02
C PRO A 51 -27.69 -2.78 -17.68
N SER A 52 -26.61 -2.76 -18.45
CA SER A 52 -26.05 -3.94 -19.12
C SER A 52 -25.65 -5.03 -18.12
N ALA A 53 -25.51 -6.28 -18.58
CA ALA A 53 -25.11 -7.39 -17.70
C ALA A 53 -23.76 -7.15 -17.00
N ASN A 54 -22.81 -6.47 -17.67
CA ASN A 54 -21.56 -6.05 -17.03
C ASN A 54 -21.80 -5.00 -15.94
N MET A 55 -22.66 -3.99 -16.20
CA MET A 55 -23.00 -2.96 -15.20
C MET A 55 -23.78 -3.55 -14.02
N GLN A 56 -24.72 -4.47 -14.23
CA GLN A 56 -25.38 -5.21 -13.14
C GLN A 56 -24.38 -6.05 -12.34
N GLY A 57 -23.39 -6.64 -13.01
CA GLY A 57 -22.24 -7.29 -12.38
C GLY A 57 -21.48 -6.34 -11.47
N VAL A 58 -21.11 -5.16 -11.95
CA VAL A 58 -20.41 -4.11 -11.18
C VAL A 58 -21.26 -3.62 -10.00
N MET A 59 -22.55 -3.30 -10.21
CA MET A 59 -23.47 -2.88 -9.14
C MET A 59 -23.61 -3.94 -8.03
N THR A 60 -23.52 -5.22 -8.41
CA THR A 60 -23.56 -6.34 -7.46
C THR A 60 -22.21 -6.51 -6.75
N SER A 61 -21.11 -6.51 -7.50
CA SER A 61 -19.75 -6.84 -7.03
C SER A 61 -19.10 -5.72 -6.22
N ILE A 62 -19.38 -4.44 -6.50
CA ILE A 62 -18.74 -3.28 -5.85
C ILE A 62 -18.92 -3.25 -4.32
N TYR A 63 -20.02 -3.83 -3.83
CA TYR A 63 -20.26 -4.10 -2.41
C TYR A 63 -19.10 -4.88 -1.76
N ASN A 64 -18.55 -5.87 -2.46
CA ASN A 64 -17.45 -6.69 -1.97
C ASN A 64 -16.12 -5.91 -1.88
N ILE A 65 -15.92 -4.87 -2.71
CA ILE A 65 -14.77 -3.96 -2.55
C ILE A 65 -14.91 -3.14 -1.27
N GLY A 66 -16.13 -2.63 -1.00
CA GLY A 66 -16.45 -2.02 0.30
C GLY A 66 -16.11 -2.97 1.45
N CYS A 67 -16.56 -4.23 1.38
CA CYS A 67 -16.27 -5.24 2.39
C CYS A 67 -14.76 -5.56 2.54
N PHE A 68 -14.00 -5.56 1.46
CA PHE A 68 -12.54 -5.73 1.50
C PHE A 68 -11.87 -4.60 2.30
N ILE A 69 -12.19 -3.35 1.97
CA ILE A 69 -11.67 -2.16 2.67
C ILE A 69 -12.12 -2.18 4.14
N GLY A 70 -13.38 -2.54 4.40
CA GLY A 70 -13.94 -2.65 5.75
C GLY A 70 -13.29 -3.75 6.59
N ALA A 71 -12.94 -4.88 6.00
CA ALA A 71 -12.22 -5.95 6.70
C ALA A 71 -10.77 -5.54 6.98
N MET A 72 -10.10 -4.87 6.03
CA MET A 72 -8.75 -4.33 6.23
C MET A 72 -8.71 -3.26 7.32
N SER A 73 -9.70 -2.36 7.42
CA SER A 73 -9.72 -1.31 8.45
C SER A 73 -9.66 -1.87 9.89
N THR A 74 -10.21 -3.07 10.12
CA THR A 74 -10.19 -3.73 11.43
C THR A 74 -8.81 -4.14 11.92
N VAL A 75 -7.81 -4.22 11.03
CA VAL A 75 -6.38 -4.42 11.38
C VAL A 75 -5.90 -3.34 12.35
N TRP A 76 -6.38 -2.11 12.18
CA TRP A 76 -6.04 -0.98 13.03
C TRP A 76 -7.14 -0.71 14.07
N THR A 77 -8.41 -0.60 13.65
CA THR A 77 -9.49 -0.14 14.55
C THR A 77 -9.98 -1.20 15.53
N GLY A 78 -9.95 -2.48 15.16
CA GLY A 78 -10.61 -3.57 15.90
C GLY A 78 -10.00 -3.84 17.28
N ASP A 79 -8.72 -3.51 17.44
CA ASP A 79 -8.01 -3.59 18.71
C ASP A 79 -8.15 -2.30 19.54
N ILE A 80 -8.30 -1.13 18.90
CA ILE A 80 -8.48 0.17 19.58
C ILE A 80 -9.88 0.27 20.21
N LEU A 81 -10.94 0.09 19.42
CA LEU A 81 -12.33 0.33 19.85
C LEU A 81 -12.87 -0.78 20.78
N GLY A 82 -12.38 -2.00 20.61
CA GLY A 82 -12.93 -3.17 21.29
C GLY A 82 -14.11 -3.79 20.55
N ARG A 83 -14.38 -5.08 20.81
CA ARG A 83 -15.21 -5.90 19.92
C ARG A 83 -16.67 -5.41 19.80
N PRO A 84 -17.40 -5.09 20.89
CA PRO A 84 -18.79 -4.63 20.77
C PRO A 84 -18.92 -3.25 20.11
N ARG A 85 -17.96 -2.34 20.34
CA ARG A 85 -17.96 -0.99 19.78
C ARG A 85 -17.62 -0.98 18.28
N GLN A 86 -16.68 -1.83 17.87
CA GLN A 86 -16.36 -2.07 16.47
C GLN A 86 -17.58 -2.60 15.69
N ILE A 87 -18.37 -3.51 16.29
CA ILE A 87 -19.61 -4.02 15.70
C ILE A 87 -20.70 -2.93 15.61
N LEU A 88 -20.81 -2.04 16.61
CA LEU A 88 -21.72 -0.89 16.55
C LEU A 88 -21.35 0.08 15.43
N LEU A 89 -20.06 0.42 15.30
CA LEU A 89 -19.55 1.28 14.24
C LEU A 89 -19.80 0.68 12.84
N GLY A 90 -19.43 -0.59 12.64
CA GLY A 90 -19.69 -1.29 11.38
C GLY A 90 -21.18 -1.28 11.03
N SER A 91 -22.05 -1.61 11.99
CA SER A 91 -23.51 -1.64 11.78
C SER A 91 -24.12 -0.26 11.49
N ALA A 92 -23.57 0.81 12.07
CA ALA A 92 -23.96 2.19 11.77
C ALA A 92 -23.65 2.54 10.31
N VAL A 93 -22.45 2.17 9.85
CA VAL A 93 -22.00 2.36 8.45
C VAL A 93 -22.88 1.57 7.48
N ILE A 94 -23.26 0.31 7.79
CA ILE A 94 -24.24 -0.43 6.96
C ILE A 94 -25.58 0.31 6.91
N GLY A 95 -26.05 0.85 8.04
CA GLY A 95 -27.29 1.61 8.10
C GLY A 95 -27.30 2.84 7.17
N VAL A 96 -26.20 3.60 7.13
CA VAL A 96 -26.04 4.71 6.18
C VAL A 96 -26.09 4.21 4.73
N GLY A 97 -25.36 3.13 4.41
CA GLY A 97 -25.38 2.52 3.08
C GLY A 97 -26.76 2.01 2.66
N ALA A 98 -27.54 1.45 3.58
CA ALA A 98 -28.91 1.00 3.36
C ALA A 98 -29.87 2.15 3.04
N ILE A 99 -29.73 3.29 3.73
CA ILE A 99 -30.49 4.52 3.45
C ILE A 99 -30.17 5.03 2.04
N ILE A 100 -28.88 5.13 1.68
CA ILE A 100 -28.46 5.60 0.35
C ILE A 100 -29.00 4.68 -0.76
N GLN A 101 -28.89 3.35 -0.60
CA GLN A 101 -29.46 2.37 -1.55
C GLN A 101 -30.97 2.53 -1.69
N THR A 102 -31.69 2.69 -0.56
CA THR A 102 -33.15 2.83 -0.54
C THR A 102 -33.63 4.13 -1.20
N CYS A 103 -32.89 5.23 -1.03
CA CYS A 103 -33.21 6.55 -1.58
C CYS A 103 -32.68 6.77 -3.00
N SER A 104 -31.95 5.81 -3.58
CA SER A 104 -31.28 5.97 -4.87
C SER A 104 -32.23 6.14 -6.06
N TRP A 105 -31.74 6.88 -7.06
CA TRP A 105 -32.39 7.08 -8.37
C TRP A 105 -31.40 6.97 -9.54
N THR A 106 -30.09 6.90 -9.28
CA THR A 106 -29.05 6.77 -10.31
C THR A 106 -28.14 5.58 -10.00
N VAL A 107 -27.52 5.00 -11.03
CA VAL A 107 -26.57 3.88 -10.85
C VAL A 107 -25.41 4.29 -9.92
N ALA A 108 -24.92 5.53 -10.04
CA ALA A 108 -23.89 6.08 -9.17
C ALA A 108 -24.31 6.12 -7.70
N SER A 109 -25.51 6.63 -7.37
CA SER A 109 -25.97 6.68 -5.98
C SER A 109 -26.16 5.28 -5.39
N MET A 110 -26.64 4.33 -6.21
CA MET A 110 -26.73 2.92 -5.83
C MET A 110 -25.34 2.33 -5.53
N MET A 111 -24.36 2.54 -6.41
CA MET A 111 -22.98 2.07 -6.22
C MET A 111 -22.33 2.66 -4.96
N VAL A 112 -22.50 3.96 -4.69
CA VAL A 112 -22.02 4.59 -3.45
C VAL A 112 -22.67 3.94 -2.22
N GLY A 113 -23.98 3.74 -2.22
CA GLY A 113 -24.69 3.05 -1.14
C GLY A 113 -24.21 1.61 -0.93
N ARG A 114 -23.88 0.89 -2.02
CA ARG A 114 -23.31 -0.47 -1.98
C ARG A 114 -21.88 -0.47 -1.40
N ILE A 115 -21.03 0.49 -1.75
CA ILE A 115 -19.66 0.63 -1.19
C ILE A 115 -19.74 0.92 0.32
N VAL A 116 -20.57 1.88 0.73
CA VAL A 116 -20.75 2.25 2.14
C VAL A 116 -21.32 1.09 2.95
N ALA A 117 -22.35 0.39 2.44
CA ALA A 117 -22.87 -0.80 3.10
C ALA A 117 -21.79 -1.90 3.23
N GLY A 118 -21.01 -2.12 2.17
CA GLY A 118 -19.90 -3.06 2.17
C GLY A 118 -18.86 -2.74 3.25
N LEU A 119 -18.44 -1.49 3.38
CA LEU A 119 -17.48 -1.03 4.38
C LEU A 119 -17.89 -1.47 5.80
N GLY A 120 -19.16 -1.25 6.16
CA GLY A 120 -19.70 -1.68 7.44
C GLY A 120 -19.74 -3.20 7.60
N THR A 121 -20.13 -3.95 6.56
CA THR A 121 -20.17 -5.43 6.60
C THR A 121 -18.77 -6.04 6.71
N GLY A 122 -17.77 -5.48 6.05
CA GLY A 122 -16.37 -5.88 6.20
C GLY A 122 -15.88 -5.76 7.64
N MET A 123 -16.16 -4.61 8.27
CA MET A 123 -15.80 -4.35 9.68
C MET A 123 -16.48 -5.34 10.63
N ASN A 124 -17.76 -5.59 10.40
CA ASN A 124 -18.60 -6.47 11.20
C ASN A 124 -18.15 -7.94 11.10
N THR A 125 -17.92 -8.45 9.88
CA THR A 125 -17.56 -9.85 9.63
C THR A 125 -16.15 -10.21 10.12
N ALA A 126 -15.19 -9.29 10.05
CA ALA A 126 -13.86 -9.47 10.65
C ALA A 126 -13.88 -9.50 12.19
N THR A 127 -14.89 -8.88 12.83
CA THR A 127 -14.93 -8.73 14.29
C THR A 127 -15.78 -9.80 14.99
N ALA A 128 -16.95 -10.15 14.44
CA ALA A 128 -17.93 -11.00 15.14
C ALA A 128 -17.40 -12.42 15.45
N GLY A 129 -16.69 -13.05 14.51
CA GLY A 129 -16.09 -14.37 14.71
C GLY A 129 -14.97 -14.36 15.75
N VAL A 130 -14.14 -13.32 15.76
CA VAL A 130 -13.05 -13.12 16.74
C VAL A 130 -13.63 -12.93 18.14
N TRP A 131 -14.66 -12.09 18.29
CA TRP A 131 -15.33 -11.87 19.58
C TRP A 131 -15.89 -13.18 20.15
N GLN A 132 -16.62 -13.94 19.34
CA GLN A 132 -17.17 -15.24 19.73
C GLN A 132 -16.08 -16.24 20.16
N ALA A 133 -14.99 -16.33 19.42
CA ALA A 133 -13.88 -17.23 19.72
C ALA A 133 -13.17 -16.83 21.02
N GLU A 134 -13.01 -15.53 21.27
CA GLU A 134 -12.33 -15.00 22.46
C GLU A 134 -13.16 -15.10 23.75
N THR A 135 -14.50 -15.15 23.66
CA THR A 135 -15.43 -15.23 24.82
C THR A 135 -16.08 -16.60 25.03
N SER A 136 -15.70 -17.65 24.27
CA SER A 136 -16.32 -18.99 24.37
C SER A 136 -15.39 -20.04 25.01
N LYS A 137 -16.01 -21.05 25.64
CA LYS A 137 -15.29 -22.19 26.23
C LYS A 137 -14.90 -23.20 25.14
N MET A 138 -13.76 -23.86 25.32
CA MET A 138 -13.13 -24.78 24.35
C MET A 138 -14.11 -25.79 23.71
N ASN A 139 -14.93 -26.46 24.52
CA ASN A 139 -15.84 -27.52 24.07
C ASN A 139 -17.11 -27.02 23.34
N SER A 140 -17.35 -25.70 23.31
CA SER A 140 -18.50 -25.07 22.64
C SER A 140 -18.11 -24.10 21.52
N ARG A 141 -16.85 -23.63 21.46
CA ARG A 141 -16.33 -22.70 20.43
C ARG A 141 -16.76 -23.06 19.02
N GLY A 142 -16.40 -24.26 18.54
CA GLY A 142 -16.66 -24.66 17.16
C GLY A 142 -18.16 -24.74 16.82
N LYS A 143 -18.94 -25.34 17.72
CA LYS A 143 -20.41 -25.40 17.63
C LYS A 143 -21.06 -24.01 17.52
N LEU A 144 -20.60 -23.03 18.29
CA LEU A 144 -21.17 -21.68 18.29
C LEU A 144 -20.88 -20.93 16.99
N VAL A 145 -19.69 -21.10 16.39
CA VAL A 145 -19.36 -20.52 15.08
C VAL A 145 -20.18 -21.17 13.95
N ILE A 146 -20.43 -22.49 14.01
CA ILE A 146 -21.33 -23.14 13.05
C ILE A 146 -22.78 -22.63 13.18
N ILE A 147 -23.26 -22.36 14.39
CA ILE A 147 -24.58 -21.73 14.59
C ILE A 147 -24.62 -20.33 13.98
N GLN A 148 -23.54 -19.53 14.08
CA GLN A 148 -23.47 -18.23 13.38
C GLN A 148 -23.54 -18.38 11.85
N MET A 149 -22.89 -19.40 11.28
CA MET A 149 -22.95 -19.66 9.83
C MET A 149 -24.34 -20.14 9.39
N ALA A 150 -25.01 -20.98 10.17
CA ALA A 150 -26.41 -21.32 9.93
C ALA A 150 -27.32 -20.08 10.01
N ASN A 151 -27.06 -19.18 10.95
CA ASN A 151 -27.76 -17.90 11.08
C ASN A 151 -27.49 -16.94 9.89
N CYS A 152 -26.30 -16.98 9.28
CA CYS A 152 -26.07 -16.33 7.98
C CYS A 152 -27.05 -16.85 6.91
N ILE A 153 -27.19 -18.17 6.80
CA ILE A 153 -28.12 -18.76 5.81
C ILE A 153 -29.59 -18.49 6.17
N THR A 154 -29.91 -18.30 7.45
CA THR A 154 -31.23 -17.80 7.88
C THR A 154 -31.50 -16.41 7.29
N GLY A 155 -30.54 -15.49 7.34
CA GLY A 155 -30.65 -14.17 6.70
C GLY A 155 -30.79 -14.25 5.18
N PHE A 156 -29.99 -15.11 4.53
CA PHE A 156 -30.08 -15.38 3.10
C PHE A 156 -31.45 -15.94 2.70
N SER A 157 -32.03 -16.82 3.52
CA SER A 157 -33.37 -17.35 3.26
C SER A 157 -34.45 -16.28 3.48
N ILE A 158 -34.35 -15.48 4.54
CA ILE A 158 -35.27 -14.35 4.78
C ILE A 158 -35.28 -13.38 3.58
N SER A 159 -34.12 -13.01 3.02
CA SER A 159 -34.08 -12.10 1.86
C SER A 159 -34.68 -12.69 0.60
N ASN A 160 -34.46 -13.98 0.30
CA ASN A 160 -35.08 -14.65 -0.85
C ASN A 160 -36.61 -14.73 -0.72
N TRP A 161 -37.14 -15.12 0.46
CA TRP A 161 -38.58 -15.17 0.69
C TRP A 161 -39.22 -13.77 0.75
N LEU A 162 -38.55 -12.77 1.33
CA LEU A 162 -39.04 -11.40 1.36
C LEU A 162 -39.10 -10.79 -0.05
N THR A 163 -38.05 -10.94 -0.86
CA THR A 163 -38.02 -10.41 -2.23
C THR A 163 -39.00 -11.14 -3.15
N LEU A 164 -39.25 -12.44 -2.96
CA LEU A 164 -40.36 -13.14 -3.60
C LEU A 164 -41.71 -12.54 -3.18
N GLY A 165 -41.96 -12.32 -1.89
CA GLY A 165 -43.18 -11.68 -1.40
C GLY A 165 -43.41 -10.26 -1.96
N PHE A 166 -42.34 -9.45 -2.01
CA PHE A 166 -42.38 -8.09 -2.55
C PHE A 166 -42.36 -8.02 -4.08
N SER A 167 -42.06 -9.11 -4.80
CA SER A 167 -42.20 -9.14 -6.27
C SER A 167 -43.65 -8.99 -6.75
N PHE A 168 -44.64 -9.25 -5.88
CA PHE A 168 -46.05 -9.00 -6.15
C PHE A 168 -46.49 -7.56 -5.80
N ALA A 169 -45.61 -6.74 -5.22
CA ALA A 169 -45.93 -5.39 -4.81
C ALA A 169 -45.80 -4.38 -5.97
N PRO A 170 -46.65 -3.34 -6.04
CA PRO A 170 -46.65 -2.40 -7.17
C PRO A 170 -45.55 -1.34 -7.06
N ARG A 171 -44.93 -0.99 -8.20
CA ARG A 171 -43.93 0.08 -8.34
C ARG A 171 -42.67 -0.15 -7.47
N ASP A 172 -41.92 0.91 -7.18
CA ASP A 172 -40.61 0.88 -6.54
C ASP A 172 -40.56 0.20 -5.16
N ILE A 173 -41.69 0.05 -4.46
CA ILE A 173 -41.71 -0.60 -3.15
C ILE A 173 -41.23 -2.06 -3.22
N ALA A 174 -41.39 -2.70 -4.39
CA ALA A 174 -40.95 -4.06 -4.66
C ALA A 174 -39.44 -4.27 -4.46
N TRP A 175 -38.63 -3.21 -4.64
CA TRP A 175 -37.18 -3.27 -4.45
C TRP A 175 -36.66 -2.33 -3.35
N ARG A 176 -37.29 -1.17 -3.11
CA ARG A 176 -36.88 -0.23 -2.06
C ARG A 176 -37.11 -0.79 -0.65
N PHE A 177 -38.24 -1.47 -0.39
CA PHE A 177 -38.49 -2.00 0.97
C PHE A 177 -37.54 -3.14 1.37
N PRO A 178 -37.24 -4.15 0.51
CA PRO A 178 -36.22 -5.15 0.83
C PRO A 178 -34.85 -4.55 1.15
N LEU A 179 -34.42 -3.48 0.47
CA LEU A 179 -33.17 -2.78 0.82
C LEU A 179 -33.30 -2.00 2.15
N ALA A 180 -34.42 -1.32 2.39
CA ALA A 180 -34.67 -0.60 3.65
C ALA A 180 -34.71 -1.52 4.89
N PHE A 181 -35.16 -2.76 4.73
CA PHE A 181 -35.30 -3.73 5.83
C PHE A 181 -33.96 -4.09 6.49
N GLN A 182 -32.82 -3.83 5.83
CA GLN A 182 -31.47 -3.89 6.39
C GLN A 182 -31.36 -3.13 7.74
N LEU A 183 -32.03 -1.98 7.85
CA LEU A 183 -32.03 -1.14 9.05
C LEU A 183 -32.58 -1.85 10.30
N PHE A 184 -33.46 -2.85 10.15
CA PHE A 184 -33.98 -3.63 11.27
C PHE A 184 -32.85 -4.35 12.03
N PHE A 185 -31.91 -4.97 11.31
CA PHE A 185 -30.79 -5.68 11.93
C PHE A 185 -29.81 -4.71 12.60
N THR A 186 -29.55 -3.54 12.00
CA THR A 186 -28.78 -2.45 12.64
C THR A 186 -29.41 -2.05 13.98
N LEU A 187 -30.73 -1.81 14.02
CA LEU A 187 -31.42 -1.42 15.26
C LEU A 187 -31.34 -2.50 16.34
N CYS A 188 -31.46 -3.79 15.98
CA CYS A 188 -31.26 -4.90 16.92
C CYS A 188 -29.84 -4.92 17.52
N ILE A 189 -28.81 -4.64 16.73
CA ILE A 189 -27.41 -4.59 17.20
C ILE A 189 -27.21 -3.40 18.16
N PHE A 190 -27.75 -2.23 17.82
CA PHE A 190 -27.74 -1.04 18.69
C PHE A 190 -28.44 -1.27 20.03
N ALA A 191 -29.49 -2.09 20.08
CA ALA A 191 -30.19 -2.44 21.31
C ALA A 191 -29.43 -3.41 22.22
N MET A 192 -28.48 -4.19 21.69
CA MET A 192 -27.79 -5.26 22.44
C MET A 192 -26.32 -4.97 22.77
N CYS A 193 -25.52 -4.59 21.77
CA CYS A 193 -24.07 -4.48 21.90
C CYS A 193 -23.55 -3.49 22.96
N PRO A 194 -24.20 -2.36 23.28
CA PRO A 194 -23.74 -1.45 24.34
C PRO A 194 -23.71 -2.08 25.75
N PHE A 195 -24.44 -3.17 25.97
CA PHE A 195 -24.63 -3.81 27.27
C PHE A 195 -23.82 -5.11 27.46
N LEU A 196 -22.95 -5.44 26.49
CA LEU A 196 -22.17 -6.68 26.46
C LEU A 196 -20.67 -6.43 26.69
N PRO A 197 -19.95 -7.39 27.29
CA PRO A 197 -18.54 -7.22 27.64
C PRO A 197 -17.63 -7.29 26.40
N ASP A 198 -16.47 -6.66 26.54
CA ASP A 198 -15.37 -6.80 25.61
C ASP A 198 -14.64 -8.15 25.79
N SER A 199 -13.71 -8.46 24.90
CA SER A 199 -12.88 -9.65 24.99
C SER A 199 -11.92 -9.60 26.20
N PRO A 200 -11.88 -10.62 27.09
CA PRO A 200 -10.97 -10.61 28.24
C PRO A 200 -9.49 -10.61 27.81
N ARG A 201 -9.17 -11.29 26.69
CA ARG A 201 -7.82 -11.30 26.10
C ARG A 201 -7.41 -9.91 25.61
N LEU A 202 -8.35 -9.16 25.02
CA LEU A 202 -8.10 -7.78 24.60
C LEU A 202 -7.89 -6.84 25.80
N LEU A 203 -8.63 -7.04 26.89
CA LEU A 203 -8.51 -6.24 28.12
C LEU A 203 -7.13 -6.44 28.78
N ILE A 204 -6.64 -7.68 28.87
CA ILE A 204 -5.28 -7.98 29.41
C ILE A 204 -4.22 -7.26 28.56
N ARG A 205 -4.29 -7.33 27.22
CA ARG A 205 -3.35 -6.63 26.33
C ARG A 205 -3.40 -5.10 26.41
N LYS A 206 -4.50 -4.52 26.91
CA LYS A 206 -4.63 -3.08 27.19
C LYS A 206 -4.16 -2.69 28.60
N GLY A 207 -3.58 -3.62 29.37
CA GLY A 207 -3.23 -3.40 30.78
C GLY A 207 -4.45 -3.29 31.71
N LYS A 208 -5.65 -3.62 31.23
CA LYS A 208 -6.91 -3.51 31.99
C LYS A 208 -7.19 -4.79 32.78
N HIS A 209 -6.29 -5.10 33.69
CA HIS A 209 -6.26 -6.38 34.41
C HIS A 209 -7.51 -6.64 35.26
N ASP A 210 -7.97 -5.64 36.02
CA ASP A 210 -9.18 -5.78 36.87
C ASP A 210 -10.45 -6.01 36.04
N GLU A 211 -10.62 -5.25 34.94
CA GLU A 211 -11.76 -5.37 34.03
C GLU A 211 -11.74 -6.74 33.29
N ALA A 212 -10.55 -7.27 32.99
CA ALA A 212 -10.40 -8.62 32.43
C ALA A 212 -10.80 -9.71 33.44
N LEU A 213 -10.40 -9.59 34.70
CA LEU A 213 -10.77 -10.53 35.77
C LEU A 213 -12.28 -10.51 36.04
N GLU A 214 -12.93 -9.33 36.03
CA GLU A 214 -14.40 -9.23 36.11
C GLU A 214 -15.09 -9.96 34.95
N VAL A 215 -14.61 -9.79 33.71
CA VAL A 215 -15.19 -10.43 32.52
C VAL A 215 -14.96 -11.95 32.54
N LEU A 216 -13.78 -12.42 32.93
CA LEU A 216 -13.50 -13.85 33.08
C LEU A 216 -14.41 -14.48 34.14
N ALA A 217 -14.58 -13.85 35.31
CA ALA A 217 -15.50 -14.32 36.34
C ALA A 217 -16.98 -14.29 35.89
N ALA A 218 -17.37 -13.29 35.09
CA ALA A 218 -18.71 -13.20 34.50
C ALA A 218 -18.98 -14.29 33.44
N LEU A 219 -17.97 -14.66 32.64
CA LEU A 219 -18.03 -15.75 31.65
C LEU A 219 -17.95 -17.14 32.27
N GLU A 220 -17.23 -17.30 33.39
CA GLU A 220 -17.14 -18.56 34.13
C GLU A 220 -18.49 -18.92 34.77
N GLY A 221 -19.15 -17.94 35.41
CA GLY A 221 -20.46 -18.09 36.02
C GLY A 221 -20.42 -18.73 37.42
N HIS A 222 -21.47 -19.46 37.79
CA HIS A 222 -21.57 -20.26 39.03
C HIS A 222 -21.24 -19.55 40.37
N GLY A 223 -21.27 -18.20 40.40
CA GLY A 223 -20.93 -17.42 41.60
C GLY A 223 -19.46 -17.01 41.70
N ALA A 224 -18.64 -17.33 40.69
CA ALA A 224 -17.23 -16.95 40.63
C ALA A 224 -17.01 -15.44 40.88
N THR A 225 -15.86 -15.15 41.48
CA THR A 225 -15.30 -13.82 41.74
C THR A 225 -13.97 -13.67 40.99
N PRO A 226 -13.45 -12.44 40.83
CA PRO A 226 -12.09 -12.20 40.37
C PRO A 226 -11.00 -13.00 41.11
N GLU A 227 -11.22 -13.36 42.39
CA GLU A 227 -10.26 -14.15 43.19
C GLU A 227 -10.46 -15.68 43.09
N SER A 228 -11.42 -16.15 42.30
CA SER A 228 -11.71 -17.59 42.21
C SER A 228 -10.60 -18.36 41.48
N PRO A 229 -10.10 -19.51 41.98
CA PRO A 229 -8.93 -20.18 41.41
C PRO A 229 -9.01 -20.44 39.90
N SER A 230 -10.16 -20.86 39.36
CA SER A 230 -10.30 -21.11 37.93
C SER A 230 -10.23 -19.84 37.07
N VAL A 231 -10.57 -18.68 37.63
CA VAL A 231 -10.44 -17.36 36.98
C VAL A 231 -8.98 -16.92 37.01
N THR A 232 -8.32 -17.01 38.17
CA THR A 232 -6.91 -16.64 38.33
C THR A 232 -6.00 -17.49 37.45
N THR A 233 -6.18 -18.81 37.40
CA THR A 233 -5.40 -19.70 36.52
C THR A 233 -5.63 -19.39 35.03
N GLN A 234 -6.87 -19.11 34.60
CA GLN A 234 -7.12 -18.68 33.21
C GLN A 234 -6.44 -17.34 32.89
N TYR A 235 -6.50 -16.39 33.81
CA TYR A 235 -5.85 -15.09 33.68
C TYR A 235 -4.32 -15.24 33.60
N ASN A 236 -3.70 -16.02 34.48
CA ASN A 236 -2.26 -16.24 34.52
C ASN A 236 -1.76 -16.93 33.24
N ILE A 237 -2.45 -17.97 32.75
CA ILE A 237 -2.11 -18.63 31.48
C ILE A 237 -2.16 -17.64 30.30
N ILE A 238 -3.19 -16.79 30.23
CA ILE A 238 -3.28 -15.79 29.17
C ILE A 238 -2.17 -14.73 29.32
N LYS A 239 -1.84 -14.33 30.55
CA LYS A 239 -0.83 -13.30 30.84
C LYS A 239 0.60 -13.80 30.59
N ASP A 240 0.96 -15.01 31.00
CA ASP A 240 2.30 -15.58 30.76
C ASP A 240 2.61 -15.72 29.26
N ILE A 241 1.62 -16.12 28.45
CA ILE A 241 1.75 -16.12 26.99
C ILE A 241 1.99 -14.70 26.47
N LEU A 242 1.17 -13.73 26.91
CA LEU A 242 1.23 -12.35 26.42
C LEU A 242 2.52 -11.61 26.84
N ASP A 243 2.98 -11.81 28.07
CA ASP A 243 4.21 -11.19 28.61
C ASP A 243 5.46 -11.71 27.88
N ARG A 244 5.48 -12.99 27.50
CA ARG A 244 6.56 -13.58 26.67
C ARG A 244 6.55 -13.06 25.24
N GLU A 245 5.37 -12.76 24.70
CA GLU A 245 5.20 -12.19 23.35
C GLU A 245 5.64 -10.71 23.29
N GLN A 246 5.41 -9.91 24.34
CA GLN A 246 5.69 -8.46 24.35
C GLN A 246 7.18 -8.09 24.26
N MET A 247 8.08 -9.04 24.48
CA MET A 247 9.53 -8.90 24.28
C MET A 247 9.97 -8.91 22.80
N ASN A 248 9.09 -9.30 21.87
CA ASN A 248 9.41 -9.43 20.45
C ASN A 248 8.36 -8.75 19.56
N SER A 249 8.51 -7.45 19.30
CA SER A 249 7.67 -6.72 18.34
C SER A 249 8.18 -6.93 16.89
N TYR A 250 7.36 -7.52 16.02
CA TYR A 250 7.74 -7.76 14.61
C TYR A 250 7.05 -6.80 13.64
N THR A 251 7.78 -6.35 12.61
CA THR A 251 7.21 -5.57 11.52
C THR A 251 6.42 -6.45 10.55
N TRP A 252 5.46 -5.85 9.81
CA TRP A 252 4.69 -6.59 8.80
C TRP A 252 5.56 -7.22 7.72
N MET A 253 6.70 -6.59 7.38
CA MET A 253 7.64 -7.14 6.40
C MET A 253 8.45 -8.31 6.96
N GLN A 254 8.84 -8.30 8.25
CA GLN A 254 9.43 -9.47 8.92
C GLN A 254 8.44 -10.66 8.96
N LEU A 255 7.15 -10.38 9.15
CA LEU A 255 6.10 -11.38 9.09
C LEU A 255 5.92 -11.95 7.67
N LEU A 256 5.86 -11.10 6.63
CA LEU A 256 5.69 -11.54 5.23
C LEU A 256 6.92 -12.21 4.61
N THR A 257 8.14 -11.86 5.05
CA THR A 257 9.39 -12.50 4.60
C THR A 257 9.70 -13.82 5.32
N GLY A 258 8.85 -14.26 6.25
CA GLY A 258 9.06 -15.47 7.04
C GLY A 258 10.17 -15.38 8.08
N LYS A 259 10.67 -14.17 8.37
CA LYS A 259 11.69 -13.87 9.38
C LYS A 259 11.12 -13.60 10.79
N GLY A 260 9.80 -13.45 10.91
CA GLY A 260 9.09 -13.43 12.20
C GLY A 260 9.02 -14.80 12.89
N PRO A 261 8.22 -14.95 13.98
CA PRO A 261 8.17 -16.19 14.76
C PRO A 261 7.80 -17.41 13.91
N SER A 262 8.40 -18.55 14.24
CA SER A 262 8.30 -19.77 13.44
C SER A 262 6.85 -20.18 13.17
N GLY A 263 6.44 -20.05 11.91
CA GLY A 263 5.14 -20.48 11.43
C GLY A 263 4.02 -19.43 11.44
N VAL A 264 4.23 -18.20 11.95
CA VAL A 264 3.15 -17.18 11.98
C VAL A 264 2.63 -16.84 10.58
N LEU A 265 3.51 -16.56 9.62
CA LEU A 265 3.12 -16.33 8.21
C LEU A 265 2.31 -17.50 7.64
N ARG A 266 2.77 -18.72 7.90
CA ARG A 266 2.09 -19.94 7.44
C ARG A 266 0.69 -20.07 8.04
N ARG A 267 0.52 -19.74 9.33
CA ARG A 267 -0.79 -19.76 10.00
C ARG A 267 -1.74 -18.75 9.36
N MET A 268 -1.25 -17.54 9.06
CA MET A 268 -2.01 -16.51 8.36
C MET A 268 -2.38 -16.92 6.94
N LEU A 269 -1.44 -17.48 6.16
CA LEU A 269 -1.70 -17.99 4.81
C LEU A 269 -2.68 -19.17 4.78
N LEU A 270 -2.61 -20.08 5.76
CA LEU A 270 -3.60 -21.16 5.91
C LEU A 270 -4.99 -20.61 6.26
N GLY A 271 -5.08 -19.59 7.10
CA GLY A 271 -6.35 -18.89 7.39
C GLY A 271 -6.93 -18.20 6.14
N ALA A 272 -6.10 -17.41 5.45
CA ALA A 272 -6.48 -16.68 4.25
C ALA A 272 -6.87 -17.60 3.09
N TRP A 273 -6.09 -18.64 2.80
CA TRP A 273 -6.40 -19.57 1.72
C TRP A 273 -7.63 -20.44 2.01
N MET A 274 -7.91 -20.77 3.27
CA MET A 274 -9.16 -21.44 3.62
C MET A 274 -10.38 -20.56 3.28
N GLN A 275 -10.30 -19.25 3.57
CA GLN A 275 -11.33 -18.30 3.17
C GLN A 275 -11.39 -18.05 1.65
N ALA A 276 -10.27 -18.10 0.94
CA ALA A 276 -10.27 -18.12 -0.53
C ALA A 276 -11.07 -19.33 -1.06
N MET A 277 -10.75 -20.54 -0.59
CA MET A 277 -11.44 -21.79 -0.99
C MET A 277 -12.94 -21.77 -0.70
N ASN A 278 -13.40 -21.10 0.37
CA ASN A 278 -14.82 -20.89 0.63
C ASN A 278 -15.51 -20.13 -0.52
N GLN A 279 -14.88 -19.06 -1.01
CA GLN A 279 -15.47 -18.10 -1.94
C GLN A 279 -15.33 -18.53 -3.42
N ILE A 280 -14.21 -19.14 -3.78
CA ILE A 280 -13.96 -19.66 -5.14
C ILE A 280 -14.58 -21.05 -5.40
N SER A 281 -15.34 -21.58 -4.44
CA SER A 281 -16.12 -22.83 -4.56
C SER A 281 -17.28 -22.78 -5.57
N GLY A 282 -17.58 -21.59 -6.11
CA GLY A 282 -18.80 -21.33 -6.88
C GLY A 282 -20.00 -20.91 -6.03
N ILE A 283 -19.90 -20.83 -4.69
CA ILE A 283 -21.04 -20.40 -3.84
C ILE A 283 -21.57 -19.00 -4.19
N ASN A 284 -20.70 -18.06 -4.55
CA ASN A 284 -21.14 -16.70 -4.89
C ASN A 284 -21.84 -16.63 -6.26
N VAL A 285 -21.54 -17.57 -7.16
CA VAL A 285 -22.24 -17.72 -8.45
C VAL A 285 -23.72 -17.98 -8.21
N THR A 286 -24.04 -18.90 -7.29
CA THR A 286 -25.42 -19.24 -6.96
C THR A 286 -26.04 -18.22 -6.01
N SER A 287 -25.40 -17.89 -4.89
CA SER A 287 -26.00 -17.02 -3.86
C SER A 287 -26.40 -15.63 -4.40
N TYR A 288 -25.59 -15.00 -5.28
CA TYR A 288 -25.93 -13.69 -5.83
C TYR A 288 -26.81 -13.74 -7.09
N TYR A 289 -26.80 -14.85 -7.86
CA TYR A 289 -27.41 -14.88 -9.19
C TYR A 289 -28.30 -16.09 -9.49
N MET A 290 -28.70 -16.90 -8.50
CA MET A 290 -29.49 -18.13 -8.75
C MET A 290 -30.79 -17.88 -9.54
N SER A 291 -31.58 -16.86 -9.18
CA SER A 291 -32.78 -16.49 -9.94
C SER A 291 -32.45 -16.09 -11.38
N TYR A 292 -31.34 -15.36 -11.59
CA TYR A 292 -30.85 -15.00 -12.93
C TYR A 292 -30.37 -16.23 -13.72
N ILE A 293 -29.68 -17.19 -13.09
CA ILE A 293 -29.19 -18.43 -13.70
C ILE A 293 -30.37 -19.29 -14.17
N PHE A 294 -31.40 -19.45 -13.34
CA PHE A 294 -32.57 -20.23 -13.71
C PHE A 294 -33.34 -19.60 -14.89
N ILE A 295 -33.42 -18.27 -14.96
CA ILE A 295 -34.02 -17.57 -16.11
C ILE A 295 -33.15 -17.69 -17.36
N ASN A 296 -31.87 -17.28 -17.29
CA ASN A 296 -31.05 -17.02 -18.48
C ASN A 296 -30.22 -18.23 -18.96
N ALA A 297 -29.86 -19.16 -18.07
CA ALA A 297 -29.14 -20.39 -18.45
C ALA A 297 -30.09 -21.59 -18.58
N LEU A 298 -31.13 -21.70 -17.74
CA LEU A 298 -32.07 -22.83 -17.78
C LEU A 298 -33.38 -22.53 -18.54
N GLY A 299 -33.67 -21.28 -18.90
CA GLY A 299 -34.89 -20.90 -19.61
C GLY A 299 -36.17 -21.00 -18.76
N ILE A 300 -36.07 -20.95 -17.43
CA ILE A 300 -37.19 -21.12 -16.50
C ILE A 300 -37.89 -19.77 -16.27
N SER A 301 -39.23 -19.78 -16.27
CA SER A 301 -40.04 -18.57 -16.04
C SER A 301 -39.69 -17.86 -14.73
N GLU A 302 -39.75 -16.52 -14.72
CA GLU A 302 -39.27 -15.70 -13.59
C GLU A 302 -39.88 -16.10 -12.24
N LEU A 303 -41.20 -16.27 -12.18
CA LEU A 303 -41.88 -16.67 -10.95
C LEU A 303 -41.40 -18.04 -10.43
N LEU A 304 -41.25 -19.03 -11.31
CA LEU A 304 -40.75 -20.35 -10.92
C LEU A 304 -39.28 -20.27 -10.50
N SER A 305 -38.47 -19.46 -11.18
CA SER A 305 -37.06 -19.20 -10.83
C SER A 305 -36.92 -18.58 -9.44
N ARG A 306 -37.73 -17.57 -9.09
CA ARG A 306 -37.76 -16.96 -7.74
C ARG A 306 -38.23 -17.96 -6.67
N ILE A 307 -39.23 -18.79 -6.96
CA ILE A 307 -39.70 -19.86 -6.05
C ILE A 307 -38.60 -20.92 -5.83
N LEU A 308 -37.93 -21.37 -6.89
CA LEU A 308 -36.84 -22.35 -6.81
C LEU A 308 -35.64 -21.78 -6.05
N ALA A 309 -35.32 -20.50 -6.22
CA ALA A 309 -34.27 -19.82 -5.46
C ALA A 309 -34.58 -19.77 -3.95
N ALA A 310 -35.81 -19.40 -3.59
CA ALA A 310 -36.27 -19.37 -2.19
C ALA A 310 -36.44 -20.77 -1.57
N ALA A 311 -36.77 -21.79 -2.36
CA ALA A 311 -36.73 -23.19 -1.92
C ALA A 311 -35.28 -23.66 -1.70
N GLY A 312 -34.36 -23.32 -2.61
CA GLY A 312 -32.94 -23.62 -2.49
C GLY A 312 -32.27 -22.97 -1.27
N SER A 313 -32.67 -21.75 -0.90
CA SER A 313 -32.19 -21.10 0.33
C SER A 313 -32.68 -21.79 1.61
N VAL A 314 -33.83 -22.48 1.58
CA VAL A 314 -34.33 -23.29 2.71
C VAL A 314 -33.62 -24.64 2.78
N ASP A 315 -33.39 -25.30 1.65
CA ASP A 315 -32.55 -26.51 1.58
C ASP A 315 -31.14 -26.23 2.16
N TYR A 316 -30.52 -25.15 1.70
CA TYR A 316 -29.23 -24.68 2.20
C TYR A 316 -29.24 -24.44 3.72
N LEU A 317 -30.29 -23.81 4.25
CA LEU A 317 -30.45 -23.58 5.69
C LEU A 317 -30.58 -24.88 6.48
N ILE A 318 -31.36 -25.85 6.01
CA ILE A 318 -31.53 -27.15 6.67
C ILE A 318 -30.18 -27.85 6.82
N PHE A 319 -29.39 -27.90 5.73
CA PHE A 319 -28.09 -28.56 5.75
C PHE A 319 -27.01 -27.76 6.51
N ALA A 320 -27.06 -26.43 6.50
CA ALA A 320 -26.21 -25.59 7.37
C ALA A 320 -26.49 -25.85 8.86
N CYS A 321 -27.75 -26.05 9.26
CA CYS A 321 -28.11 -26.46 10.61
C CYS A 321 -27.63 -27.87 10.95
N LEU A 322 -27.72 -28.82 10.01
CA LEU A 322 -27.25 -30.21 10.22
C LEU A 322 -25.72 -30.31 10.38
N ALA A 323 -24.94 -29.37 9.84
CA ALA A 323 -23.48 -29.31 10.00
C ALA A 323 -23.04 -29.31 11.48
N TYR A 324 -23.85 -28.75 12.38
CA TYR A 324 -23.64 -28.78 13.84
C TYR A 324 -23.41 -30.21 14.39
N LEU A 325 -24.11 -31.21 13.83
CA LEU A 325 -24.02 -32.61 14.27
C LEU A 325 -22.76 -33.32 13.76
N VAL A 326 -22.10 -32.76 12.74
CA VAL A 326 -21.02 -33.40 11.99
C VAL A 326 -19.65 -32.82 12.36
N ILE A 327 -19.55 -31.50 12.54
CA ILE A 327 -18.28 -30.76 12.67
C ILE A 327 -17.37 -31.27 13.80
N GLU A 328 -17.93 -31.56 14.98
CA GLU A 328 -17.19 -32.06 16.14
C GLU A 328 -16.96 -33.58 16.10
N ARG A 329 -17.81 -34.33 15.39
CA ARG A 329 -17.73 -35.79 15.33
C ARG A 329 -16.65 -36.28 14.36
N TYR A 330 -16.42 -35.55 13.27
CA TYR A 330 -15.52 -35.98 12.19
C TYR A 330 -14.26 -35.12 12.02
N GLY A 331 -14.19 -33.95 12.67
CA GLY A 331 -13.08 -33.01 12.56
C GLY A 331 -13.18 -32.11 11.32
N ARG A 332 -12.48 -30.98 11.36
CA ARG A 332 -12.57 -29.92 10.34
C ARG A 332 -12.00 -30.42 9.01
N ARG A 333 -10.89 -31.18 9.06
CA ARG A 333 -10.15 -31.62 7.86
C ARG A 333 -10.94 -32.62 7.02
N LYS A 334 -11.59 -33.62 7.66
CA LYS A 334 -12.39 -34.62 6.94
C LYS A 334 -13.66 -34.03 6.35
N VAL A 335 -14.36 -33.17 7.11
CA VAL A 335 -15.58 -32.51 6.68
C VAL A 335 -15.33 -31.63 5.45
N MET A 336 -14.27 -30.84 5.45
CA MET A 336 -13.86 -30.01 4.30
C MET A 336 -13.61 -30.86 3.03
N MET A 337 -12.83 -31.95 3.11
CA MET A 337 -12.53 -32.79 1.96
C MET A 337 -13.76 -33.51 1.38
N VAL A 338 -14.65 -34.03 2.22
CA VAL A 338 -15.86 -34.74 1.78
C VAL A 338 -16.85 -33.77 1.14
N SER A 339 -17.07 -32.60 1.78
CA SER A 339 -17.94 -31.54 1.27
C SER A 339 -17.43 -30.99 -0.07
N ALA A 340 -16.13 -30.73 -0.21
CA ALA A 340 -15.53 -30.27 -1.46
C ALA A 340 -15.66 -31.28 -2.61
N GLY A 341 -15.49 -32.58 -2.33
CA GLY A 341 -15.71 -33.64 -3.32
C GLY A 341 -17.16 -33.73 -3.78
N ALA A 342 -18.12 -33.64 -2.85
CA ALA A 342 -19.54 -33.60 -3.20
C ALA A 342 -19.91 -32.35 -4.01
N CYS A 343 -19.37 -31.17 -3.67
CA CYS A 343 -19.55 -29.94 -4.45
C CYS A 343 -18.99 -30.08 -5.88
N SER A 344 -17.80 -30.67 -6.04
CA SER A 344 -17.19 -30.92 -7.35
C SER A 344 -18.06 -31.83 -8.21
N ILE A 345 -18.60 -32.92 -7.65
CA ILE A 345 -19.54 -33.81 -8.35
C ILE A 345 -20.79 -33.06 -8.80
N CYS A 346 -21.35 -32.17 -7.96
CA CYS A 346 -22.51 -31.38 -8.34
C CYS A 346 -22.22 -30.47 -9.55
N TRP A 347 -21.07 -29.77 -9.54
CA TRP A 347 -20.65 -28.94 -10.67
C TRP A 347 -20.40 -29.75 -11.95
N ILE A 348 -19.86 -30.96 -11.86
CA ILE A 348 -19.70 -31.87 -13.01
C ILE A 348 -21.06 -32.22 -13.62
N VAL A 349 -22.06 -32.55 -12.81
CA VAL A 349 -23.39 -32.92 -13.32
C VAL A 349 -24.14 -31.70 -13.88
N ILE A 350 -23.99 -30.52 -13.30
CA ILE A 350 -24.53 -29.26 -13.86
C ILE A 350 -23.86 -28.95 -15.20
N ALA A 351 -22.54 -29.04 -15.31
CA ALA A 351 -21.81 -28.84 -16.56
C ALA A 351 -22.26 -29.84 -17.65
N ALA A 352 -22.44 -31.11 -17.29
CA ALA A 352 -22.91 -32.15 -18.20
C ALA A 352 -24.36 -31.92 -18.64
N SER A 353 -25.27 -31.57 -17.73
CA SER A 353 -26.68 -31.33 -18.09
C SER A 353 -26.83 -30.11 -19.00
N GLN A 354 -26.07 -29.04 -18.77
CA GLN A 354 -26.03 -27.85 -19.61
C GLN A 354 -25.42 -28.14 -20.99
N GLY A 355 -24.29 -28.82 -21.06
CA GLY A 355 -23.67 -29.20 -22.34
C GLY A 355 -24.55 -30.10 -23.20
N GLN A 356 -25.35 -30.97 -22.57
CA GLN A 356 -26.35 -31.78 -23.28
C GLN A 356 -27.57 -30.95 -23.74
N THR A 357 -27.97 -29.92 -22.98
CA THR A 357 -29.03 -28.98 -23.41
C THR A 357 -28.58 -28.17 -24.62
N GLU A 358 -27.36 -27.63 -24.60
CA GLU A 358 -26.77 -26.90 -25.74
C GLU A 358 -26.59 -27.79 -26.98
N ALA A 359 -26.33 -29.10 -26.78
CA ALA A 359 -26.25 -30.09 -27.86
C ALA A 359 -27.62 -30.53 -28.43
N GLY A 360 -28.72 -29.89 -28.03
CA GLY A 360 -30.08 -30.17 -28.52
C GLY A 360 -30.85 -31.24 -27.73
N GLY A 361 -30.41 -31.55 -26.50
CA GLY A 361 -31.14 -32.40 -25.57
C GLY A 361 -32.42 -31.74 -25.02
N ASP A 362 -33.25 -32.53 -24.35
CA ASP A 362 -34.51 -32.08 -23.74
C ASP A 362 -34.24 -31.10 -22.59
N SER A 363 -34.34 -29.80 -22.89
CA SER A 363 -34.03 -28.70 -21.96
C SER A 363 -34.84 -28.76 -20.66
N TYR A 364 -36.07 -29.29 -20.70
CA TYR A 364 -36.91 -29.40 -19.51
C TYR A 364 -36.42 -30.52 -18.58
N LYS A 365 -36.16 -31.72 -19.13
CA LYS A 365 -35.61 -32.84 -18.34
C LYS A 365 -34.22 -32.54 -17.80
N LEU A 366 -33.36 -31.92 -18.62
CA LEU A 366 -31.99 -31.56 -18.23
C LEU A 366 -31.97 -30.38 -17.25
N GLY A 367 -32.91 -29.43 -17.38
CA GLY A 367 -33.14 -28.36 -16.40
C GLY A 367 -33.53 -28.88 -15.02
N ILE A 368 -34.40 -29.89 -14.92
CA ILE A 368 -34.73 -30.56 -13.64
C ILE A 368 -33.47 -31.15 -12.99
N VAL A 369 -32.61 -31.82 -13.78
CA VAL A 369 -31.33 -32.36 -13.28
C VAL A 369 -30.41 -31.24 -12.80
N ALA A 370 -30.27 -30.15 -13.56
CA ALA A 370 -29.47 -28.99 -13.15
C ALA A 370 -29.95 -28.41 -11.81
N VAL A 371 -31.25 -28.10 -11.68
CA VAL A 371 -31.83 -27.55 -10.43
C VAL A 371 -31.63 -28.49 -9.25
N ALA A 372 -31.86 -29.81 -9.42
CA ALA A 372 -31.65 -30.79 -8.36
C ALA A 372 -30.19 -30.83 -7.87
N PHE A 373 -29.21 -30.66 -8.79
CA PHE A 373 -27.80 -30.62 -8.42
C PHE A 373 -27.34 -29.25 -7.90
N PHE A 374 -28.02 -28.15 -8.19
CA PHE A 374 -27.84 -26.87 -7.48
C PHE A 374 -28.26 -26.98 -6.00
N PHE A 375 -29.35 -27.69 -5.72
CA PHE A 375 -29.78 -27.97 -4.34
C PHE A 375 -28.78 -28.94 -3.67
N ALA A 376 -28.40 -30.04 -4.33
CA ALA A 376 -27.38 -30.95 -3.82
C ALA A 376 -26.02 -30.25 -3.56
N PHE A 377 -25.67 -29.22 -4.34
CA PHE A 377 -24.51 -28.36 -4.10
C PHE A 377 -24.68 -27.55 -2.79
N PHE A 378 -25.82 -26.88 -2.56
CA PHE A 378 -26.06 -26.18 -1.30
C PHE A 378 -26.06 -27.13 -0.09
N ALA A 379 -26.70 -28.28 -0.20
CA ALA A 379 -26.66 -29.32 0.82
C ALA A 379 -25.23 -29.75 1.15
N SER A 380 -24.43 -30.01 0.11
CA SER A 380 -23.02 -30.40 0.23
C SER A 380 -22.17 -29.30 0.84
N PHE A 381 -22.34 -28.05 0.40
CA PHE A 381 -21.58 -26.88 0.84
C PHE A 381 -21.91 -26.51 2.29
N GLY A 382 -23.19 -26.43 2.64
CA GLY A 382 -23.69 -26.13 4.00
C GLY A 382 -23.18 -27.11 5.04
N MET A 383 -23.08 -28.40 4.69
CA MET A 383 -22.57 -29.46 5.58
C MET A 383 -21.06 -29.38 5.88
N GLY A 384 -20.27 -28.54 5.19
CA GLY A 384 -18.82 -28.49 5.42
C GLY A 384 -18.10 -27.23 4.96
N VAL A 385 -17.98 -27.00 3.65
CA VAL A 385 -17.21 -25.87 3.08
C VAL A 385 -17.77 -24.52 3.53
N LEU A 386 -19.04 -24.39 3.90
CA LEU A 386 -19.58 -23.19 4.56
C LEU A 386 -18.88 -22.91 5.90
N GLY A 387 -18.89 -23.88 6.82
CA GLY A 387 -18.59 -23.64 8.23
C GLY A 387 -17.11 -23.68 8.58
N VAL A 388 -16.34 -24.60 7.98
CA VAL A 388 -14.92 -24.79 8.31
C VAL A 388 -14.09 -23.50 8.06
N PRO A 389 -14.24 -22.78 6.94
CA PRO A 389 -13.41 -21.63 6.61
C PRO A 389 -13.58 -20.38 7.48
N TRP A 390 -14.75 -20.20 8.10
CA TRP A 390 -14.98 -19.08 9.02
C TRP A 390 -14.41 -19.38 10.42
N LEU A 391 -14.36 -20.66 10.77
CA LEU A 391 -13.82 -21.16 12.03
C LEU A 391 -12.29 -21.26 12.00
N TYR A 392 -11.71 -21.75 10.89
CA TYR A 392 -10.27 -22.05 10.80
C TYR A 392 -9.32 -20.86 11.08
N PRO A 393 -9.53 -19.64 10.56
CA PRO A 393 -8.67 -18.47 10.84
C PRO A 393 -8.66 -18.08 12.33
N THR A 394 -9.76 -18.32 13.06
CA THR A 394 -9.83 -18.01 14.49
C THR A 394 -9.17 -19.06 15.38
N GLU A 395 -9.07 -20.31 14.91
CA GLU A 395 -8.39 -21.41 15.59
C GLU A 395 -6.91 -21.53 15.21
N ILE A 396 -6.53 -21.19 13.97
CA ILE A 396 -5.16 -21.37 13.48
C ILE A 396 -4.24 -20.19 13.81
N ASN A 397 -4.72 -18.95 13.90
CA ASN A 397 -3.84 -17.78 14.08
C ASN A 397 -3.30 -17.62 15.50
N ALA A 398 -2.02 -17.22 15.59
CA ALA A 398 -1.31 -16.90 16.83
C ALA A 398 -2.01 -15.78 17.61
N LEU A 399 -1.84 -15.72 18.93
CA LEU A 399 -2.58 -14.81 19.79
C LEU A 399 -2.28 -13.33 19.47
N GLU A 400 -1.00 -12.97 19.35
CA GLU A 400 -0.51 -11.65 18.90
C GLU A 400 -1.15 -11.20 17.56
N MET A 401 -1.20 -12.11 16.59
CA MET A 401 -1.64 -11.85 15.22
C MET A 401 -3.10 -12.23 14.97
N ARG A 402 -3.91 -12.54 15.99
CA ARG A 402 -5.25 -13.12 15.78
C ARG A 402 -6.22 -12.16 15.12
N THR A 403 -6.31 -10.90 15.58
CA THR A 403 -7.11 -9.86 14.92
C THR A 403 -6.59 -9.65 13.48
N LYS A 404 -5.29 -9.40 13.33
CA LYS A 404 -4.62 -9.12 12.05
C LYS A 404 -4.82 -10.23 11.01
N GLY A 405 -4.62 -11.49 11.39
CA GLY A 405 -4.77 -12.67 10.54
C GLY A 405 -6.22 -13.04 10.24
N ALA A 406 -7.16 -12.74 11.15
CA ALA A 406 -8.59 -12.85 10.88
C ALA A 406 -9.06 -11.76 9.91
N SER A 407 -8.62 -10.51 10.09
CA SER A 407 -8.87 -9.40 9.17
C SER A 407 -8.33 -9.70 7.78
N LEU A 408 -7.08 -10.18 7.67
CA LEU A 408 -6.48 -10.62 6.39
C LEU A 408 -7.29 -11.75 5.75
N ALA A 409 -7.73 -12.75 6.52
CA ALA A 409 -8.56 -13.83 6.00
C ALA A 409 -9.95 -13.37 5.54
N MET A 410 -10.55 -12.37 6.19
CA MET A 410 -11.77 -11.73 5.68
C MET A 410 -11.50 -10.86 4.45
N ALA A 411 -10.40 -10.12 4.40
CA ALA A 411 -10.01 -9.38 3.19
C ALA A 411 -9.83 -10.35 2.00
N THR A 412 -9.15 -11.48 2.19
CA THR A 412 -9.04 -12.55 1.19
C THR A 412 -10.42 -13.12 0.80
N ASN A 413 -11.34 -13.30 1.75
CA ASN A 413 -12.72 -13.69 1.46
C ASN A 413 -13.37 -12.69 0.48
N TRP A 414 -13.37 -11.40 0.83
CA TRP A 414 -14.09 -10.38 0.09
C TRP A 414 -13.52 -10.08 -1.30
N ILE A 415 -12.19 -10.08 -1.47
CA ILE A 415 -11.59 -9.88 -2.80
C ILE A 415 -11.81 -11.08 -3.72
N CYS A 416 -11.79 -12.32 -3.19
CA CYS A 416 -12.19 -13.50 -3.95
C CYS A 416 -13.69 -13.48 -4.29
N ASN A 417 -14.54 -12.99 -3.38
CA ASN A 417 -15.97 -12.80 -3.63
C ASN A 417 -16.21 -11.82 -4.79
N TYR A 418 -15.54 -10.65 -4.76
CA TYR A 418 -15.56 -9.67 -5.86
C TYR A 418 -15.24 -10.31 -7.21
N GLY A 419 -14.11 -11.04 -7.31
CA GLY A 419 -13.71 -11.70 -8.56
C GLY A 419 -14.75 -12.70 -9.10
N VAL A 420 -15.33 -13.54 -8.23
CA VAL A 420 -16.36 -14.51 -8.63
C VAL A 420 -17.65 -13.81 -9.05
N VAL A 421 -18.12 -12.82 -8.29
CA VAL A 421 -19.38 -12.10 -8.57
C VAL A 421 -19.29 -11.27 -9.84
N GLN A 422 -18.13 -10.65 -10.11
CA GLN A 422 -17.89 -9.90 -11.34
C GLN A 422 -17.77 -10.81 -12.56
N ALA A 423 -17.10 -11.97 -12.43
CA ALA A 423 -16.91 -12.90 -13.54
C ALA A 423 -18.18 -13.71 -13.90
N THR A 424 -19.18 -13.78 -13.01
CA THR A 424 -20.33 -14.69 -13.20
C THR A 424 -21.22 -14.34 -14.40
N LEU A 425 -21.74 -13.11 -14.47
CA LEU A 425 -22.67 -12.74 -15.55
C LEU A 425 -22.00 -12.78 -16.94
N PRO A 426 -20.78 -12.23 -17.14
CA PRO A 426 -20.05 -12.39 -18.41
C PRO A 426 -19.66 -13.84 -18.68
N GLY A 427 -19.32 -14.63 -17.66
CA GLY A 427 -18.92 -16.03 -17.79
C GLY A 427 -20.06 -16.90 -18.34
N ILE A 428 -21.27 -16.76 -17.79
CA ILE A 428 -22.46 -17.47 -18.28
C ILE A 428 -22.77 -17.09 -19.74
N GLN A 429 -22.71 -15.80 -20.08
CA GLN A 429 -23.02 -15.31 -21.43
C GLN A 429 -22.02 -15.78 -22.50
N ASN A 430 -20.73 -15.86 -22.19
CA ASN A 430 -19.68 -16.12 -23.18
C ASN A 430 -19.18 -17.57 -23.23
N LEU A 431 -19.33 -18.35 -22.15
CA LEU A 431 -18.73 -19.69 -22.04
C LEU A 431 -19.76 -20.84 -22.03
N GLY A 432 -21.05 -20.56 -21.84
CA GLY A 432 -22.10 -21.58 -21.74
C GLY A 432 -21.75 -22.66 -20.71
N TYR A 433 -21.95 -23.92 -21.05
CA TYR A 433 -21.68 -25.07 -20.17
C TYR A 433 -20.24 -25.14 -19.64
N LYS A 434 -19.26 -24.55 -20.35
CA LYS A 434 -17.84 -24.58 -19.97
C LYS A 434 -17.57 -23.76 -18.71
N PHE A 435 -18.40 -22.76 -18.40
CA PHE A 435 -18.32 -21.98 -17.17
C PHE A 435 -18.39 -22.88 -15.92
N TRP A 436 -19.26 -23.89 -15.93
CA TRP A 436 -19.47 -24.79 -14.80
C TRP A 436 -18.30 -25.75 -14.53
N ILE A 437 -17.50 -26.05 -15.57
CA ILE A 437 -16.30 -26.91 -15.46
C ILE A 437 -15.24 -26.25 -14.57
N ILE A 438 -15.14 -24.92 -14.58
CA ILE A 438 -14.18 -24.15 -13.78
C ILE A 438 -14.39 -24.46 -12.29
N TRP A 439 -15.63 -24.36 -11.81
CA TRP A 439 -16.00 -24.61 -10.42
C TRP A 439 -15.80 -26.08 -10.02
N ALA A 440 -16.07 -27.02 -10.94
CA ALA A 440 -15.81 -28.44 -10.71
C ALA A 440 -14.34 -28.74 -10.40
N VAL A 441 -13.42 -28.20 -11.22
CA VAL A 441 -11.97 -28.39 -11.07
C VAL A 441 -11.45 -27.69 -9.81
N ILE A 442 -11.91 -26.46 -9.54
CA ILE A 442 -11.54 -25.71 -8.34
C ILE A 442 -11.97 -26.47 -7.07
N CYS A 443 -13.23 -26.91 -6.97
CA CYS A 443 -13.69 -27.70 -5.83
C CYS A 443 -12.91 -29.01 -5.65
N PHE A 444 -12.53 -29.70 -6.74
CA PHE A 444 -11.70 -30.90 -6.67
C PHE A 444 -10.32 -30.62 -6.07
N SER A 445 -9.70 -29.49 -6.44
CA SER A 445 -8.37 -29.08 -5.97
C SER A 445 -8.29 -28.88 -4.44
N PHE A 446 -9.41 -28.56 -3.78
CA PHE A 446 -9.45 -28.37 -2.33
C PHE A 446 -9.12 -29.67 -1.56
N ILE A 447 -9.37 -30.85 -2.16
CA ILE A 447 -9.13 -32.16 -1.53
C ILE A 447 -7.62 -32.39 -1.29
N PRO A 448 -6.73 -32.39 -2.32
CA PRO A 448 -5.30 -32.56 -2.09
C PRO A 448 -4.69 -31.41 -1.26
N ILE A 449 -5.17 -30.17 -1.42
CA ILE A 449 -4.70 -29.01 -0.63
C ILE A 449 -5.00 -29.24 0.88
N THR A 450 -6.25 -29.54 1.22
CA THR A 450 -6.67 -29.82 2.60
C THR A 450 -5.98 -31.07 3.16
N TYR A 451 -5.73 -32.08 2.32
CA TYR A 451 -5.00 -33.26 2.72
C TYR A 451 -3.53 -32.95 3.06
N LEU A 452 -2.81 -32.22 2.21
CA LEU A 452 -1.36 -32.06 2.36
C LEU A 452 -0.95 -31.03 3.43
N PHE A 453 -1.69 -29.93 3.58
CA PHE A 453 -1.20 -28.73 4.28
C PHE A 453 -1.92 -28.36 5.60
N TYR A 454 -3.16 -28.83 5.82
CA TYR A 454 -4.03 -28.32 6.89
C TYR A 454 -4.06 -29.21 8.15
N PRO A 455 -3.51 -28.78 9.30
CA PRO A 455 -3.64 -29.51 10.57
C PRO A 455 -5.10 -29.53 11.10
N GLU A 456 -5.41 -30.52 11.93
CA GLU A 456 -6.72 -30.67 12.57
C GLU A 456 -6.78 -29.84 13.87
N THR A 457 -7.74 -28.93 13.94
CA THR A 457 -7.94 -28.00 15.07
C THR A 457 -9.04 -28.44 16.04
N ALA A 458 -9.83 -29.45 15.67
CA ALA A 458 -10.87 -30.02 16.53
C ALA A 458 -10.30 -30.55 17.87
N ASN A 459 -11.03 -30.30 18.96
CA ASN A 459 -10.68 -30.70 20.33
C ASN A 459 -9.31 -30.18 20.82
N ARG A 460 -8.81 -29.06 20.28
CA ARG A 460 -7.58 -28.38 20.72
C ARG A 460 -7.89 -27.05 21.40
N THR A 461 -7.09 -26.71 22.40
CA THR A 461 -7.05 -25.33 22.93
C THR A 461 -6.46 -24.39 21.85
N LEU A 462 -6.51 -23.07 22.04
CA LEU A 462 -5.79 -22.17 21.10
C LEU A 462 -4.27 -22.31 21.32
N GLU A 463 -3.92 -22.46 22.59
CA GLU A 463 -2.59 -22.57 23.16
C GLU A 463 -1.88 -23.89 22.74
N ASP A 464 -2.64 -24.97 22.48
CA ASP A 464 -2.17 -26.22 21.84
C ASP A 464 -1.67 -26.00 20.42
N ILE A 465 -2.35 -25.12 19.67
CA ILE A 465 -1.99 -24.80 18.29
C ILE A 465 -0.76 -23.89 18.29
N ASP A 466 -0.67 -22.95 19.23
CA ASP A 466 0.52 -22.13 19.45
C ASP A 466 1.76 -23.01 19.71
N ARG A 467 1.71 -23.89 20.74
CA ARG A 467 2.75 -24.89 21.04
C ARG A 467 3.12 -25.79 19.86
N PHE A 468 2.14 -26.18 19.03
CA PHE A 468 2.44 -26.99 17.84
C PHE A 468 3.29 -26.24 16.81
N PHE A 469 3.01 -24.96 16.56
CA PHE A 469 3.77 -24.17 15.58
C PHE A 469 5.15 -23.70 16.09
N GLU A 470 5.32 -23.53 17.41
CA GLU A 470 6.64 -23.31 18.04
C GLU A 470 7.66 -24.40 17.67
N THR A 471 7.22 -25.66 17.53
CA THR A 471 8.10 -26.78 17.13
C THR A 471 8.59 -26.74 15.67
N SER A 472 8.28 -25.68 14.92
CA SER A 472 8.63 -25.50 13.50
C SER A 472 8.27 -26.71 12.61
N PRO A 473 7.02 -27.23 12.66
CA PRO A 473 6.63 -28.43 11.94
C PRO A 473 6.72 -28.24 10.42
N GLY A 474 7.12 -29.27 9.68
CA GLY A 474 7.24 -29.22 8.22
C GLY A 474 5.95 -28.82 7.48
N ILE A 475 6.10 -28.31 6.24
CA ILE A 475 4.99 -27.81 5.42
C ILE A 475 3.96 -28.91 5.12
N LEU A 476 4.42 -30.13 4.83
CA LEU A 476 3.58 -31.31 4.59
C LEU A 476 3.21 -31.99 5.91
N ILE A 477 1.99 -31.75 6.40
CA ILE A 477 1.53 -32.24 7.72
C ILE A 477 0.90 -33.62 7.68
N HIS A 478 0.55 -34.14 6.50
CA HIS A 478 -0.24 -35.37 6.34
C HIS A 478 0.42 -36.64 6.94
N ARG A 479 1.74 -36.63 7.20
CA ARG A 479 2.47 -37.72 7.88
C ARG A 479 2.61 -37.51 9.40
N ASN A 480 2.39 -36.30 9.91
CA ASN A 480 2.53 -35.98 11.33
C ASN A 480 1.26 -36.36 12.10
N LYS A 481 1.30 -37.48 12.84
CA LYS A 481 0.17 -38.00 13.63
C LYS A 481 -0.35 -36.99 14.67
N LEU A 482 0.52 -36.21 15.30
CA LEU A 482 0.15 -35.21 16.31
C LEU A 482 -0.68 -34.07 15.71
N ALA A 483 -0.41 -33.72 14.45
CA ALA A 483 -1.10 -32.67 13.69
C ALA A 483 -2.43 -33.10 13.04
N VAL A 484 -2.62 -34.40 12.75
CA VAL A 484 -3.81 -34.91 12.01
C VAL A 484 -4.81 -35.70 12.86
N GLN A 485 -4.51 -35.96 14.14
CA GLN A 485 -5.40 -36.71 15.02
C GLN A 485 -6.50 -35.84 15.66
N LEU A 486 -7.71 -36.41 15.72
CA LEU A 486 -8.93 -35.77 16.24
C LEU A 486 -8.98 -35.65 17.77
N HIS A 487 -8.23 -36.49 18.49
CA HIS A 487 -8.16 -36.45 19.95
C HIS A 487 -7.00 -35.56 20.41
N ARG A 488 -7.16 -34.86 21.54
CA ARG A 488 -6.09 -34.05 22.15
C ARG A 488 -4.92 -34.97 22.56
N PRO A 489 -3.67 -34.68 22.18
CA PRO A 489 -2.49 -35.46 22.59
C PRO A 489 -2.29 -35.40 24.11
N ALA A 490 -1.83 -36.50 24.72
CA ALA A 490 -1.51 -36.57 26.14
C ALA A 490 -0.45 -35.54 26.57
N GLU A 491 0.57 -35.32 25.73
CA GLU A 491 1.66 -34.37 25.93
C GLU A 491 1.17 -32.95 26.29
N PHE A 492 0.13 -32.45 25.61
CA PHE A 492 -0.42 -31.13 25.90
C PHE A 492 -1.26 -31.08 27.20
N ILE A 493 -1.89 -32.20 27.56
CA ILE A 493 -2.63 -32.33 28.83
C ILE A 493 -1.65 -32.35 30.01
N GLU A 494 -0.54 -33.07 29.87
CA GLU A 494 0.56 -33.12 30.86
C GLU A 494 1.33 -31.80 30.96
N ALA A 495 1.37 -30.99 29.90
CA ALA A 495 1.96 -29.65 29.92
C ALA A 495 1.09 -28.68 30.75
N ASP A 496 -0.23 -28.66 30.53
CA ASP A 496 -1.15 -27.82 31.30
C ASP A 496 -1.14 -28.18 32.79
N ALA A 497 -1.16 -29.47 33.12
CA ALA A 497 -1.10 -29.95 34.50
C ALA A 497 0.18 -29.53 35.24
N ARG A 498 1.33 -29.45 34.52
CA ARG A 498 2.60 -28.97 35.07
C ARG A 498 2.60 -27.49 35.38
N ILE A 499 1.95 -26.66 34.55
CA ILE A 499 1.82 -25.22 34.78
C ILE A 499 0.96 -24.97 36.03
N ALA A 500 -0.22 -25.59 36.12
CA ALA A 500 -1.10 -25.45 37.29
C ALA A 500 -0.40 -25.82 38.61
N ALA A 501 0.31 -26.95 38.65
CA ALA A 501 1.08 -27.41 39.81
C ALA A 501 2.38 -26.61 40.09
N SER A 502 2.68 -25.59 39.28
CA SER A 502 3.78 -24.63 39.55
C SER A 502 3.25 -23.37 40.24
N GLU A 503 2.08 -22.85 39.83
CA GLU A 503 1.44 -21.70 40.45
C GLU A 503 1.01 -21.98 41.90
N GLU A 504 0.51 -23.19 42.19
CA GLU A 504 0.17 -23.59 43.56
C GLU A 504 1.39 -23.54 44.50
N ARG A 505 2.58 -23.92 44.03
CA ARG A 505 3.82 -23.85 44.83
C ARG A 505 4.31 -22.42 45.07
N TYR A 506 4.27 -21.56 44.05
CA TYR A 506 4.59 -20.14 44.24
C TYR A 506 3.61 -19.44 45.19
N ALA A 507 2.33 -19.87 45.23
CA ALA A 507 1.34 -19.38 46.18
C ALA A 507 1.51 -19.89 47.62
N GLU A 508 2.26 -20.98 47.83
CA GLU A 508 2.70 -21.46 49.15
C GLU A 508 3.98 -20.76 49.60
N GLU A 509 5.03 -20.72 48.77
CA GLU A 509 6.29 -20.03 49.09
C GLU A 509 6.10 -18.53 49.38
N GLY A 510 5.18 -17.88 48.65
CA GLY A 510 4.82 -16.47 48.87
C GLY A 510 4.16 -16.19 50.23
N LYS A 511 3.68 -17.20 50.96
CA LYS A 511 3.10 -17.06 52.31
C LYS A 511 4.13 -17.23 53.43
N GLU A 512 5.22 -17.95 53.20
CA GLU A 512 6.29 -18.10 54.21
C GLU A 512 7.18 -16.85 54.30
N MET A 513 7.32 -16.10 53.20
CA MET A 513 8.22 -14.93 53.14
C MET A 513 7.71 -13.67 53.87
N SER A 514 6.54 -13.70 54.53
CA SER A 514 5.98 -12.55 55.27
C SER A 514 6.20 -12.58 56.80
N ALA A 515 7.08 -13.45 57.32
CA ALA A 515 7.34 -13.59 58.76
C ALA A 515 8.83 -13.49 59.14
N ASP A 516 9.14 -12.45 59.94
CA ASP A 516 10.30 -12.27 60.83
C ASP A 516 11.77 -12.28 60.32
N LYS A 517 12.30 -11.04 60.19
CA LYS A 517 13.48 -10.50 60.95
C LYS A 517 14.93 -11.00 60.63
N PRO A 518 16.00 -10.31 61.09
CA PRO A 518 17.06 -9.86 60.16
C PRO A 518 18.53 -10.24 60.54
N PHE A 519 19.49 -9.67 59.78
CA PHE A 519 20.97 -9.64 59.92
C PHE A 519 21.78 -10.84 59.38
N GLY A 520 22.93 -10.52 58.75
CA GLY A 520 24.05 -11.47 58.56
C GLY A 520 25.04 -11.13 57.43
N PHE A 521 26.17 -10.48 57.74
CA PHE A 521 27.35 -10.38 56.84
C PHE A 521 28.24 -11.63 57.00
N HIS A 522 28.64 -12.29 55.91
CA HIS A 522 30.05 -12.45 55.47
C HIS A 522 30.25 -13.48 54.33
N PRO A 523 31.36 -13.42 53.57
CA PRO A 523 31.65 -14.30 52.42
C PRO A 523 32.70 -15.39 52.74
N THR A 524 32.62 -16.53 52.04
CA THR A 524 33.75 -17.46 51.83
C THR A 524 33.67 -18.15 50.46
N ASN A 525 34.85 -18.52 49.95
CA ASN A 525 35.10 -19.09 48.62
C ASN A 525 35.10 -20.66 48.68
N PRO A 526 35.47 -21.45 47.66
CA PRO A 526 34.65 -22.60 47.27
C PRO A 526 35.37 -23.97 47.41
N ALA A 527 34.74 -24.97 46.79
CA ALA A 527 35.31 -26.20 46.21
C ALA A 527 35.15 -27.53 46.96
N PHE A 528 35.12 -28.58 46.12
CA PHE A 528 35.46 -29.99 46.37
C PHE A 528 34.43 -30.89 47.10
N LEU A 529 34.31 -32.20 46.79
CA LEU A 529 34.90 -33.04 45.71
C LEU A 529 34.10 -34.36 45.51
N ASN A 530 34.26 -34.99 44.34
CA ASN A 530 34.23 -36.44 44.01
C ASN A 530 33.22 -37.38 44.70
N SER A 531 32.54 -38.23 43.94
CA SER A 531 33.11 -39.50 43.41
C SER A 531 32.01 -40.29 42.66
N SER A 532 32.24 -41.32 41.83
CA SER A 532 33.35 -41.78 40.99
C SER A 532 32.88 -43.04 40.23
N HIS A 533 33.27 -43.26 38.97
CA HIS A 533 33.66 -44.58 38.38
C HIS A 533 33.70 -44.60 36.83
N SER A 534 34.92 -44.71 36.28
CA SER A 534 35.43 -45.69 35.27
C SER A 534 34.72 -45.98 33.92
N PHE A 535 35.39 -46.37 32.82
CA PHE A 535 36.80 -46.78 32.56
C PHE A 535 37.22 -46.59 31.07
N ASP A 536 38.52 -46.34 30.82
CA ASP A 536 39.38 -46.60 29.63
C ASP A 536 39.04 -46.13 28.18
N LEU A 537 39.96 -45.98 27.21
CA LEU A 537 41.36 -45.44 27.11
C LEU A 537 41.88 -45.66 25.64
N VAL A 538 42.97 -44.94 25.24
CA VAL A 538 43.82 -45.10 24.01
C VAL A 538 43.20 -44.57 22.68
N THR A 539 43.84 -43.75 21.81
CA THR A 539 45.15 -43.01 21.77
C THR A 539 45.10 -41.74 20.87
N PHE A 540 46.24 -41.04 20.75
CA PHE A 540 46.53 -39.79 19.98
C PHE A 540 47.50 -40.03 18.80
N ARG A 541 47.53 -39.15 17.75
CA ARG A 541 48.76 -38.42 17.28
C ARG A 541 48.58 -37.51 16.03
N GLN A 542 49.66 -36.82 15.66
CA GLN A 542 49.75 -35.52 14.97
C GLN A 542 50.88 -35.52 13.89
N ILE A 543 50.92 -34.50 13.00
CA ILE A 543 52.11 -33.94 12.27
C ILE A 543 52.56 -34.55 10.89
N PHE A 544 52.53 -33.67 9.87
CA PHE A 544 53.38 -33.46 8.65
C PHE A 544 53.86 -34.56 7.66
N SER A 545 53.79 -34.17 6.36
CA SER A 545 54.83 -34.25 5.30
C SER A 545 54.73 -35.28 4.14
N GLN A 546 54.67 -34.71 2.92
CA GLN A 546 55.35 -35.09 1.66
C GLN A 546 55.04 -36.38 0.84
N THR A 547 55.29 -36.21 -0.48
CA THR A 547 55.89 -37.13 -1.47
C THR A 547 55.04 -38.07 -2.38
N THR A 548 54.93 -37.62 -3.65
CA THR A 548 55.23 -38.34 -4.93
C THR A 548 54.29 -39.40 -5.56
N THR A 549 53.74 -39.00 -6.73
CA THR A 549 53.73 -39.70 -8.06
C THR A 549 52.98 -41.02 -8.33
N MET A 550 52.38 -41.01 -9.54
CA MET A 550 52.17 -42.15 -10.48
C MET A 550 51.08 -43.18 -10.09
N ARG A 551 50.30 -43.77 -11.01
CA ARG A 551 50.49 -43.95 -12.47
C ARG A 551 49.18 -44.20 -13.25
N HIS A 552 49.14 -43.67 -14.49
CA HIS A 552 48.40 -44.06 -15.71
C HIS A 552 47.31 -45.16 -15.76
N THR A 553 46.35 -44.90 -16.67
CA THR A 553 45.56 -45.75 -17.61
C THR A 553 44.07 -45.34 -17.56
N SER A 554 43.33 -45.08 -18.65
CA SER A 554 43.51 -45.36 -20.09
C SER A 554 42.99 -44.25 -21.02
N ARG A 555 43.36 -44.33 -22.31
CA ARG A 555 42.89 -43.52 -23.47
C ARG A 555 41.35 -43.54 -23.59
N ALA A 556 40.62 -42.45 -23.85
CA ALA A 556 40.69 -41.43 -24.92
C ALA A 556 40.02 -41.86 -26.26
N THR A 557 38.81 -41.34 -26.50
CA THR A 557 38.21 -41.10 -27.82
C THR A 557 37.26 -39.88 -27.73
N ALA A 558 37.12 -39.14 -28.83
CA ALA A 558 36.47 -37.82 -28.87
C ALA A 558 34.95 -37.88 -29.18
N VAL A 559 34.39 -36.72 -29.59
CA VAL A 559 32.97 -36.38 -29.90
C VAL A 559 32.23 -35.81 -28.68
N ALA A 560 31.55 -34.66 -28.73
CA ALA A 560 31.23 -33.78 -29.86
C ALA A 560 31.59 -32.31 -29.61
N SER A 561 32.12 -31.64 -30.63
CA SER A 561 31.94 -30.20 -30.80
C SER A 561 30.47 -29.97 -31.16
N PHE A 562 29.65 -29.47 -30.23
CA PHE A 562 28.36 -28.91 -30.61
C PHE A 562 28.61 -27.54 -31.24
N VAL A 563 28.35 -27.44 -32.54
CA VAL A 563 28.04 -26.17 -33.17
C VAL A 563 26.74 -25.71 -32.53
N ALA A 564 26.83 -24.80 -31.55
CA ALA A 564 25.68 -24.04 -31.11
C ALA A 564 25.24 -23.17 -32.29
N SER A 565 24.20 -23.59 -32.98
CA SER A 565 23.42 -22.66 -33.79
C SER A 565 22.94 -21.56 -32.85
N ALA A 566 23.17 -20.31 -33.22
CA ALA A 566 22.73 -19.16 -32.46
C ALA A 566 21.19 -19.07 -32.47
N HIS A 567 20.56 -19.87 -31.61
CA HIS A 567 19.22 -19.57 -31.14
C HIS A 567 19.34 -18.33 -30.28
N ALA A 568 18.52 -17.31 -30.56
CA ALA A 568 18.29 -16.23 -29.62
C ALA A 568 17.79 -16.88 -28.32
N ALA A 569 18.54 -16.69 -27.22
CA ALA A 569 18.16 -17.27 -25.94
C ALA A 569 16.78 -16.74 -25.55
N SER A 570 15.86 -17.62 -25.16
CA SER A 570 14.54 -17.17 -24.71
C SER A 570 14.66 -16.53 -23.33
N LEU A 571 13.66 -15.74 -22.93
CA LEU A 571 13.59 -15.17 -21.59
C LEU A 571 13.69 -16.26 -20.50
N ALA A 572 13.14 -17.45 -20.73
CA ALA A 572 13.25 -18.58 -19.81
C ALA A 572 14.68 -19.14 -19.68
N ASP A 573 15.49 -19.08 -20.74
CA ASP A 573 16.86 -19.59 -20.76
C ASP A 573 17.81 -18.66 -19.99
N VAL A 574 17.69 -17.34 -20.19
CA VAL A 574 18.51 -16.34 -19.49
C VAL A 574 18.04 -16.10 -18.05
N CYS A 575 16.73 -16.22 -17.77
CA CYS A 575 16.15 -15.93 -16.47
C CYS A 575 16.23 -17.13 -15.51
N THR A 576 17.45 -17.54 -15.17
CA THR A 576 17.71 -18.58 -14.17
C THR A 576 18.70 -18.09 -13.12
N VAL A 577 18.55 -18.56 -11.88
CA VAL A 577 19.46 -18.22 -10.78
C VAL A 577 20.91 -18.55 -11.14
N ALA A 578 21.14 -19.68 -11.82
CA ALA A 578 22.48 -20.08 -12.27
C ALA A 578 23.08 -19.13 -13.31
N ASN A 579 22.29 -18.66 -14.29
CA ASN A 579 22.75 -17.68 -15.28
C ASN A 579 23.05 -16.32 -14.63
N VAL A 580 22.16 -15.83 -13.76
CA VAL A 580 22.38 -14.56 -13.03
C VAL A 580 23.60 -14.66 -12.11
N GLN A 581 23.80 -15.78 -11.40
CA GLN A 581 25.00 -16.02 -10.57
C GLN A 581 26.28 -16.07 -11.40
N ALA A 582 26.25 -16.66 -12.60
CA ALA A 582 27.39 -16.68 -13.52
C ALA A 582 27.65 -15.30 -14.16
N ALA A 583 26.63 -14.45 -14.25
CA ALA A 583 26.73 -13.09 -14.77
C ALA A 583 27.26 -12.05 -13.76
N LEU A 584 27.39 -12.43 -12.48
CA LEU A 584 27.93 -11.54 -11.44
C LEU A 584 29.41 -11.22 -11.70
N PRO A 585 29.82 -9.94 -11.64
CA PRO A 585 31.21 -9.57 -11.46
C PRO A 585 31.86 -10.33 -10.28
N ALA A 586 33.08 -10.83 -10.46
CA ALA A 586 33.81 -11.47 -9.37
C ALA A 586 34.16 -10.44 -8.28
N ASN A 587 34.06 -10.80 -7.00
CA ASN A 587 34.41 -9.90 -5.90
C ASN A 587 35.85 -9.40 -6.03
N GLY A 588 36.06 -8.11 -5.75
CA GLY A 588 37.29 -7.39 -6.06
C GLY A 588 37.37 -6.79 -7.48
N THR A 589 36.41 -7.07 -8.38
CA THR A 589 36.28 -6.37 -9.67
C THR A 589 35.70 -4.96 -9.46
N LEU A 590 34.67 -4.85 -8.61
CA LEU A 590 34.10 -3.57 -8.18
C LEU A 590 34.77 -3.18 -6.86
N LEU A 591 35.46 -2.04 -6.85
CA LEU A 591 36.24 -1.60 -5.69
C LEU A 591 35.32 -1.30 -4.50
N GLY A 592 35.52 -2.01 -3.38
CA GLY A 592 34.78 -1.82 -2.14
C GLY A 592 33.40 -2.48 -2.09
N LEU A 593 32.98 -3.16 -3.16
CA LEU A 593 31.67 -3.82 -3.27
C LEU A 593 31.83 -5.33 -3.43
N ASP A 594 31.33 -6.09 -2.46
CA ASP A 594 31.29 -7.55 -2.46
C ASP A 594 29.90 -8.04 -2.84
N LEU A 595 29.74 -8.66 -4.01
CA LEU A 595 28.48 -9.27 -4.40
C LEU A 595 28.23 -10.55 -3.58
N LEU A 596 26.97 -10.88 -3.32
CA LEU A 596 26.57 -12.03 -2.51
C LEU A 596 25.80 -13.06 -3.36
N PRO A 597 26.45 -13.95 -4.14
CA PRO A 597 25.80 -14.89 -5.05
C PRO A 597 24.69 -15.75 -4.42
N ASN A 598 24.84 -16.08 -3.14
CA ASN A 598 23.87 -16.89 -2.37
C ASN A 598 22.52 -16.19 -2.12
N THR A 599 22.41 -14.89 -2.40
CA THR A 599 21.19 -14.09 -2.25
C THR A 599 20.39 -13.93 -3.55
N VAL A 600 20.93 -14.42 -4.67
CA VAL A 600 20.32 -14.27 -5.99
C VAL A 600 19.01 -15.05 -6.08
N THR A 601 17.93 -14.36 -6.45
CA THR A 601 16.71 -14.97 -6.99
C THR A 601 16.45 -14.45 -8.40
N ALA A 602 15.82 -15.27 -9.24
CA ALA A 602 15.46 -14.92 -10.61
C ALA A 602 14.14 -15.61 -10.97
N GLY A 603 13.21 -14.87 -11.59
CA GLY A 603 11.92 -15.39 -12.04
C GLY A 603 11.39 -14.63 -13.25
N ALA A 604 11.05 -15.36 -14.31
CA ALA A 604 10.49 -14.76 -15.51
C ALA A 604 9.03 -14.33 -15.29
N VAL A 605 8.75 -13.08 -15.59
CA VAL A 605 7.42 -12.47 -15.57
C VAL A 605 6.99 -12.28 -17.04
N TYR A 606 5.78 -12.72 -17.37
CA TYR A 606 5.25 -12.68 -18.73
C TYR A 606 3.99 -11.83 -18.79
N ASN A 607 3.86 -11.03 -19.85
CA ASN A 607 2.69 -10.19 -20.14
C ASN A 607 2.28 -9.28 -18.97
N ALA A 608 3.25 -8.70 -18.26
CA ALA A 608 2.97 -7.71 -17.23
C ALA A 608 2.60 -6.39 -17.91
N THR A 609 1.38 -5.88 -17.66
CA THR A 609 1.13 -4.44 -17.74
C THR A 609 1.99 -3.76 -16.69
N LEU A 610 2.74 -2.74 -17.10
CA LEU A 610 3.38 -1.83 -16.14
C LEU A 610 2.29 -1.19 -15.29
N GLY A 611 2.43 -1.27 -13.97
CA GLY A 611 1.74 -0.33 -13.09
C GLY A 611 2.39 1.04 -13.26
N GLY A 612 1.64 2.12 -13.07
CA GLY A 612 2.21 3.48 -12.95
C GLY A 612 2.95 3.64 -11.62
N GLY A 613 4.05 2.90 -11.46
CA GLY A 613 4.93 2.87 -10.28
C GLY A 613 6.24 3.58 -10.60
N GLY A 614 6.55 4.62 -9.83
CA GLY A 614 7.58 5.60 -10.18
C GLY A 614 7.02 6.73 -11.03
N MET A 615 7.67 7.90 -10.99
CA MET A 615 7.29 9.11 -11.74
C MET A 615 7.66 9.00 -13.23
N SER A 616 7.22 7.93 -13.89
CA SER A 616 7.38 7.74 -15.33
C SER A 616 6.50 8.75 -16.06
N MET A 617 7.11 9.67 -16.80
CA MET A 617 6.42 10.71 -17.59
C MET A 617 5.73 10.15 -18.85
N SER A 618 5.63 8.82 -18.98
CA SER A 618 4.94 8.10 -20.05
C SER A 618 3.41 8.24 -19.96
N SER A 619 2.89 9.42 -20.29
CA SER A 619 1.46 9.70 -20.44
C SER A 619 1.01 9.78 -21.91
N SER A 620 1.59 8.94 -22.77
CA SER A 620 1.22 8.84 -24.19
C SER A 620 0.91 7.39 -24.60
N GLY A 621 -0.35 7.11 -24.95
CA GLY A 621 -0.77 5.84 -25.55
C GLY A 621 -1.81 5.07 -24.72
N ASN A 622 -3.06 5.07 -25.20
CA ASN A 622 -4.18 4.34 -24.59
C ASN A 622 -4.19 2.84 -24.98
N ASP A 623 -3.01 2.25 -25.16
CA ASP A 623 -2.80 0.84 -25.49
C ASP A 623 -2.19 0.13 -24.28
N SER A 624 -2.77 -1.00 -23.87
CA SER A 624 -2.25 -1.80 -22.76
C SER A 624 -1.02 -2.59 -23.19
N ILE A 625 0.14 -1.92 -23.31
CA ILE A 625 1.40 -2.57 -23.66
C ILE A 625 1.84 -3.47 -22.50
N THR A 626 2.02 -4.76 -22.79
CA THR A 626 2.45 -5.77 -21.82
C THR A 626 3.88 -6.19 -22.11
N TYR A 627 4.75 -6.17 -21.09
CA TYR A 627 6.16 -6.51 -21.20
C TYR A 627 6.43 -7.89 -20.58
N SER A 628 7.44 -8.58 -21.08
CA SER A 628 7.98 -9.80 -20.46
C SER A 628 9.43 -9.56 -20.05
N TYR A 629 9.77 -9.91 -18.81
CA TYR A 629 11.07 -9.58 -18.22
C TYR A 629 11.50 -10.59 -17.15
N CYS A 630 12.79 -10.62 -16.84
CA CYS A 630 13.33 -11.37 -15.72
C CYS A 630 13.35 -10.48 -14.49
N ASN A 631 12.54 -10.80 -13.49
CA ASN A 631 12.63 -10.20 -12.17
C ASN A 631 13.77 -10.86 -11.39
N VAL A 632 14.75 -10.07 -10.97
CA VAL A 632 15.95 -10.54 -10.26
C VAL A 632 16.08 -9.78 -8.95
N THR A 633 16.37 -10.50 -7.87
CA THR A 633 16.80 -9.89 -6.61
C THR A 633 18.18 -10.38 -6.24
N MET A 634 19.02 -9.53 -5.66
CA MET A 634 20.31 -9.92 -5.10
C MET A 634 20.63 -9.06 -3.88
N SER A 635 21.83 -9.19 -3.32
CA SER A 635 22.41 -8.23 -2.39
C SER A 635 23.90 -8.09 -2.60
N TYR A 636 24.43 -6.92 -2.25
CA TYR A 636 25.86 -6.66 -2.11
C TYR A 636 26.19 -6.25 -0.67
N ALA A 637 27.47 -6.24 -0.32
CA ALA A 637 27.99 -5.74 0.94
C ALA A 637 29.12 -4.74 0.65
N HIS A 638 29.33 -3.78 1.54
CA HIS A 638 30.56 -2.98 1.51
C HIS A 638 31.69 -3.81 2.13
N THR A 639 32.84 -3.88 1.44
CA THR A 639 33.98 -4.70 1.86
C THR A 639 34.42 -4.37 3.29
N GLY A 640 34.21 -5.32 4.21
CA GLY A 640 34.58 -5.19 5.62
C GLY A 640 33.57 -4.48 6.53
N LYS A 641 32.45 -3.97 6.00
CA LYS A 641 31.40 -3.29 6.79
C LYS A 641 30.41 -4.28 7.43
N GLY A 642 30.20 -5.44 6.80
CA GLY A 642 29.35 -6.51 7.32
C GLY A 642 27.84 -6.28 7.13
N ASP A 643 27.48 -5.33 6.28
CA ASP A 643 26.12 -5.06 5.82
C ASP A 643 25.71 -6.00 4.68
N ALA A 644 24.43 -5.97 4.33
CA ALA A 644 23.88 -6.63 3.15
C ALA A 644 22.74 -5.77 2.59
N ILE A 645 22.92 -5.24 1.39
CA ILE A 645 22.04 -4.26 0.75
C ILE A 645 21.30 -4.93 -0.41
N PRO A 646 20.00 -5.24 -0.23
CA PRO A 646 19.12 -5.70 -1.30
C PRO A 646 19.05 -4.80 -2.53
N LEU A 647 19.20 -5.41 -3.70
CA LEU A 647 18.91 -4.82 -5.00
C LEU A 647 17.80 -5.62 -5.71
N LYS A 648 16.98 -4.91 -6.48
CA LYS A 648 16.01 -5.45 -7.45
C LYS A 648 16.46 -5.06 -8.85
N PHE A 649 16.28 -5.93 -9.83
CA PHE A 649 16.50 -5.65 -11.24
C PHE A 649 15.38 -6.24 -12.11
N ALA A 650 14.98 -5.52 -13.15
CA ALA A 650 14.17 -6.03 -14.25
C ALA A 650 15.00 -6.06 -15.54
N PHE A 651 15.19 -7.25 -16.11
CA PHE A 651 15.86 -7.42 -17.41
C PHE A 651 14.80 -7.75 -18.48
N PRO A 652 14.53 -6.89 -19.49
CA PRO A 652 13.55 -7.19 -20.54
C PRO A 652 13.85 -8.50 -21.28
N ALA A 653 12.86 -9.06 -21.98
CA ALA A 653 13.08 -10.22 -22.84
C ALA A 653 14.25 -9.96 -23.83
N PRO A 654 15.08 -10.96 -24.18
CA PRO A 654 16.20 -10.76 -25.10
C PRO A 654 15.82 -10.24 -26.50
N SER A 655 14.55 -10.33 -26.90
CA SER A 655 13.99 -9.72 -28.11
C SER A 655 13.74 -8.21 -27.99
N ASP A 656 13.55 -7.72 -26.76
CA ASP A 656 13.05 -6.39 -26.44
C ASP A 656 14.18 -5.50 -25.86
N PHE A 657 15.32 -6.11 -25.52
CA PHE A 657 16.50 -5.43 -24.96
C PHE A 657 17.26 -4.61 -26.03
N ALA A 658 17.36 -3.31 -25.79
CA ALA A 658 17.93 -2.33 -26.72
C ALA A 658 19.39 -1.93 -26.42
N ASN A 659 20.14 -2.72 -25.64
CA ASN A 659 21.47 -2.37 -25.10
C ASN A 659 21.47 -1.17 -24.14
N ARG A 660 20.39 -1.00 -23.36
CA ARG A 660 20.19 0.14 -22.45
C ARG A 660 20.13 -0.29 -20.99
N PHE A 661 20.66 0.54 -20.09
CA PHE A 661 20.44 0.44 -18.65
C PHE A 661 19.76 1.73 -18.16
N TYR A 662 18.77 1.62 -17.28
CA TYR A 662 17.94 2.74 -16.83
C TYR A 662 17.78 2.76 -15.31
N LEU A 663 17.83 3.96 -14.73
CA LEU A 663 17.42 4.23 -13.35
C LEU A 663 16.31 5.29 -13.33
N SER A 664 15.33 5.08 -12.45
CA SER A 664 14.38 6.11 -12.05
C SER A 664 14.86 6.77 -10.76
N GLY A 665 14.73 8.08 -10.70
CA GLY A 665 14.77 8.82 -9.44
C GLY A 665 13.52 8.57 -8.59
N GLY A 666 13.62 8.91 -7.31
CA GLY A 666 12.57 8.89 -6.31
C GLY A 666 11.73 10.17 -6.24
N GLY A 667 11.22 10.47 -5.05
CA GLY A 667 10.41 11.66 -4.76
C GLY A 667 10.26 11.92 -3.26
N GLY A 668 10.27 13.19 -2.86
CA GLY A 668 10.32 13.59 -1.46
C GLY A 668 11.57 13.03 -0.76
N PHE A 669 11.38 12.21 0.28
CA PHE A 669 12.46 11.51 0.98
C PHE A 669 12.55 10.02 0.61
N SER A 670 11.93 9.57 -0.48
CA SER A 670 11.89 8.16 -0.89
C SER A 670 12.62 7.93 -2.21
N LEU A 671 13.55 6.97 -2.25
CA LEU A 671 14.13 6.48 -3.50
C LEU A 671 13.09 5.69 -4.32
N SER A 672 13.33 5.51 -5.62
CA SER A 672 12.52 4.56 -6.41
C SER A 672 12.66 3.13 -5.88
N SER A 673 11.52 2.51 -5.55
CA SER A 673 11.45 1.10 -5.11
C SER A 673 11.02 0.13 -6.22
N ASP A 674 10.64 0.67 -7.39
CA ASP A 674 10.27 -0.07 -8.62
C ASP A 674 11.48 -0.15 -9.56
N ALA A 675 11.74 -1.37 -10.04
CA ALA A 675 12.83 -1.70 -10.96
C ALA A 675 12.36 -1.87 -12.41
N THR A 676 11.09 -1.59 -12.75
CA THR A 676 10.49 -1.89 -14.07
C THR A 676 10.41 -0.72 -15.04
N GLY A 677 10.69 0.51 -14.61
CA GLY A 677 10.54 1.72 -15.45
C GLY A 677 11.34 1.72 -16.76
N GLY A 678 12.45 0.97 -16.84
CA GLY A 678 13.25 0.87 -18.06
C GLY A 678 12.63 0.02 -19.18
N LEU A 679 11.65 -0.84 -18.85
CA LEU A 679 11.11 -1.84 -19.79
C LEU A 679 10.45 -1.19 -21.03
N ALA A 680 9.80 -0.04 -20.86
CA ALA A 680 9.20 0.72 -21.96
C ALA A 680 10.21 1.18 -23.02
N HIS A 681 11.48 1.33 -22.63
CA HIS A 681 12.56 1.82 -23.49
C HIS A 681 13.51 0.69 -23.94
N GLY A 682 13.15 -0.57 -23.68
CA GLY A 682 14.01 -1.73 -23.93
C GLY A 682 15.23 -1.78 -23.01
N ALA A 683 15.20 -1.11 -21.87
CA ALA A 683 16.31 -1.03 -20.92
C ALA A 683 16.17 -2.06 -19.79
N ALA A 684 17.29 -2.65 -19.39
CA ALA A 684 17.38 -3.26 -18.07
C ALA A 684 17.38 -2.16 -17.01
N SER A 685 16.71 -2.37 -15.89
CA SER A 685 16.60 -1.35 -14.83
C SER A 685 16.65 -1.94 -13.43
N GLY A 686 16.86 -1.11 -12.42
CA GLY A 686 17.06 -1.57 -11.06
C GLY A 686 16.64 -0.58 -9.99
N ALA A 687 16.53 -1.08 -8.76
CA ALA A 687 16.20 -0.34 -7.55
C ALA A 687 17.00 -0.88 -6.35
N THR A 688 17.24 -0.06 -5.33
CA THR A 688 18.12 -0.35 -4.18
C THR A 688 17.42 -0.08 -2.85
N SER A 689 17.68 -0.90 -1.82
CA SER A 689 17.23 -0.62 -0.46
C SER A 689 18.13 0.36 0.31
N ALA A 690 19.24 0.80 -0.31
CA ALA A 690 20.16 1.81 0.20
C ALA A 690 20.73 1.55 1.62
N GLY A 691 20.68 0.30 2.11
CA GLY A 691 21.20 -0.09 3.42
C GLY A 691 20.34 0.33 4.63
N TYR A 692 19.30 1.14 4.43
CA TYR A 692 18.34 1.53 5.46
C TYR A 692 16.91 1.01 5.21
N ASP A 693 16.72 0.14 4.23
CA ASP A 693 15.45 -0.48 3.84
C ASP A 693 14.50 0.46 3.06
N ALA A 694 15.07 1.24 2.12
CA ALA A 694 14.38 2.19 1.23
C ALA A 694 13.28 1.59 0.32
N PHE A 695 13.02 0.28 0.40
CA PHE A 695 11.86 -0.35 -0.23
C PHE A 695 10.59 -0.30 0.64
N ASP A 696 10.75 -0.09 1.94
CA ASP A 696 9.68 -0.18 2.95
C ASP A 696 9.55 1.10 3.80
N ILE A 697 10.61 1.89 3.94
CA ILE A 697 10.63 3.17 4.68
C ILE A 697 11.25 4.32 3.89
N SER A 698 10.87 5.55 4.23
CA SER A 698 11.46 6.78 3.67
C SER A 698 12.72 7.22 4.44
N TYR A 699 13.59 8.01 3.82
CA TYR A 699 14.88 8.40 4.42
C TYR A 699 14.72 9.28 5.68
N ASP A 700 13.66 10.09 5.76
CA ASP A 700 13.27 10.83 6.97
C ASP A 700 12.88 9.92 8.16
N GLU A 701 12.55 8.64 7.94
CA GLU A 701 12.44 7.61 9.01
C GLU A 701 13.82 7.09 9.46
N ALA A 702 14.83 7.14 8.58
CA ALA A 702 16.16 6.60 8.81
C ALA A 702 17.22 7.64 9.19
N VAL A 703 16.95 8.95 9.00
CA VAL A 703 17.94 10.04 9.13
C VAL A 703 18.52 10.20 10.54
N LEU A 704 17.76 9.90 11.59
CA LEU A 704 18.23 9.92 12.98
C LEU A 704 18.24 8.51 13.56
N TYR A 705 19.29 8.17 14.30
CA TYR A 705 19.22 7.09 15.28
C TYR A 705 18.38 7.54 16.49
N GLY A 706 17.81 6.59 17.23
CA GLY A 706 16.97 6.86 18.42
C GLY A 706 17.65 7.58 19.60
N ASN A 707 18.91 8.02 19.45
CA ASN A 707 19.63 8.90 20.36
C ASN A 707 19.72 10.37 19.86
N GLY A 708 19.08 10.71 18.74
CA GLY A 708 19.11 12.04 18.12
C GLY A 708 20.37 12.35 17.30
N THR A 709 21.21 11.35 16.98
CA THR A 709 22.38 11.54 16.11
C THR A 709 22.09 11.12 14.67
N ILE A 710 22.70 11.81 13.69
CA ILE A 710 22.48 11.54 12.27
C ILE A 710 23.04 10.17 11.88
N ASN A 711 22.21 9.41 11.18
CA ASN A 711 22.59 8.20 10.47
C ASN A 711 23.30 8.59 9.17
N TRP A 712 24.62 8.79 9.26
CA TRP A 712 25.44 9.19 8.11
C TRP A 712 25.43 8.17 6.98
N ASP A 713 25.34 6.87 7.30
CA ASP A 713 25.24 5.82 6.29
C ASP A 713 23.96 5.97 5.44
N ALA A 714 22.80 6.13 6.07
CA ALA A 714 21.54 6.33 5.35
C ALA A 714 21.52 7.65 4.55
N THR A 715 22.10 8.71 5.11
CA THR A 715 22.12 10.03 4.46
C THR A 715 23.04 10.07 3.24
N TYR A 716 24.23 9.45 3.26
CA TYR A 716 25.03 9.30 2.04
C TYR A 716 24.38 8.37 1.02
N ALA A 717 23.75 7.29 1.48
CA ALA A 717 23.07 6.33 0.62
C ALA A 717 21.91 6.97 -0.15
N PHE A 718 21.03 7.73 0.53
CA PHE A 718 19.96 8.52 -0.10
C PHE A 718 20.48 9.67 -0.95
N ALA A 719 21.53 10.38 -0.49
CA ALA A 719 22.03 11.55 -1.20
C ALA A 719 22.56 11.23 -2.60
N TYR A 720 23.40 10.19 -2.72
CA TYR A 720 24.01 9.80 -4.00
C TYR A 720 24.57 8.38 -4.06
N THR A 721 24.99 7.78 -2.94
CA THR A 721 25.84 6.57 -2.97
C THR A 721 25.08 5.35 -3.49
N ALA A 722 23.85 5.11 -3.02
CA ALA A 722 23.14 3.87 -3.34
C ALA A 722 22.76 3.76 -4.83
N LEU A 723 22.43 4.88 -5.48
CA LEU A 723 22.12 4.93 -6.92
C LEU A 723 23.39 4.80 -7.80
N GLY A 724 24.51 5.36 -7.35
CA GLY A 724 25.80 5.20 -8.03
C GLY A 724 26.32 3.76 -7.96
N GLU A 725 26.19 3.12 -6.81
CA GLU A 725 26.55 1.71 -6.61
C GLU A 725 25.61 0.75 -7.36
N LEU A 726 24.30 1.01 -7.33
CA LEU A 726 23.32 0.31 -8.18
C LEU A 726 23.71 0.37 -9.66
N THR A 727 24.20 1.52 -10.13
CA THR A 727 24.68 1.69 -11.51
C THR A 727 25.97 0.91 -11.79
N LYS A 728 26.98 1.00 -10.92
CA LYS A 728 28.24 0.24 -11.06
C LYS A 728 28.05 -1.27 -10.98
N ILE A 729 27.02 -1.76 -10.29
CA ILE A 729 26.66 -3.18 -10.26
C ILE A 729 25.82 -3.56 -11.49
N GLY A 730 24.79 -2.76 -11.81
CA GLY A 730 23.80 -3.05 -12.84
C GLY A 730 24.36 -3.06 -14.26
N LYS A 731 25.25 -2.13 -14.62
CA LYS A 731 25.87 -2.06 -15.97
C LYS A 731 26.65 -3.33 -16.34
N PRO A 732 27.67 -3.79 -15.58
CA PRO A 732 28.41 -5.00 -15.93
C PRO A 732 27.56 -6.26 -15.79
N LEU A 733 26.62 -6.32 -14.82
CA LEU A 733 25.67 -7.41 -14.70
C LEU A 733 24.79 -7.55 -15.96
N THR A 734 24.28 -6.42 -16.49
CA THR A 734 23.48 -6.41 -17.72
C THR A 734 24.28 -6.91 -18.92
N LYS A 735 25.55 -6.49 -19.07
CA LYS A 735 26.42 -7.01 -20.15
C LYS A 735 26.56 -8.53 -20.08
N SER A 736 26.87 -9.05 -18.90
CA SER A 736 27.05 -10.48 -18.69
C SER A 736 25.74 -11.27 -18.85
N PHE A 737 24.60 -10.74 -18.39
CA PHE A 737 23.30 -11.39 -18.44
C PHE A 737 22.83 -11.68 -19.89
N TYR A 738 23.04 -10.71 -20.80
CA TYR A 738 22.73 -10.87 -22.23
C TYR A 738 23.90 -11.43 -23.07
N GLY A 739 25.02 -11.79 -22.45
CA GLY A 739 26.20 -12.28 -23.17
C GLY A 739 26.77 -11.26 -24.17
N MET A 740 26.72 -9.97 -23.82
CA MET A 740 27.23 -8.90 -24.66
C MET A 740 28.75 -8.99 -24.79
N ASN A 741 29.24 -8.84 -26.03
CA ASN A 741 30.67 -8.63 -26.31
C ASN A 741 31.08 -7.18 -25.92
N ASP A 742 32.12 -6.63 -26.54
CA ASP A 742 32.58 -5.23 -26.34
C ASP A 742 31.56 -4.14 -26.74
N SER A 743 30.31 -4.51 -27.04
CA SER A 743 29.17 -3.61 -27.25
C SER A 743 29.00 -2.63 -26.09
N LYS A 744 28.67 -1.37 -26.42
CA LYS A 744 28.29 -0.35 -25.44
C LYS A 744 26.93 -0.71 -24.81
N ILE A 745 26.80 -0.44 -23.52
CA ILE A 745 25.49 -0.25 -22.88
C ILE A 745 25.34 1.25 -22.70
N TYR A 746 24.23 1.80 -23.20
CA TYR A 746 23.86 3.20 -22.94
C TYR A 746 23.15 3.29 -21.58
N THR A 747 23.58 4.21 -20.73
CA THR A 747 23.08 4.35 -19.35
C THR A 747 22.27 5.63 -19.20
N TYR A 748 21.02 5.49 -18.75
CA TYR A 748 20.06 6.56 -18.62
C TYR A 748 19.59 6.75 -17.18
N PHE A 749 19.35 8.01 -16.79
CA PHE A 749 18.66 8.37 -15.56
C PHE A 749 17.52 9.34 -15.88
N GLU A 750 16.34 9.12 -15.30
CA GLU A 750 15.24 10.09 -15.32
C GLU A 750 14.66 10.28 -13.92
N GLY A 751 14.40 11.52 -13.53
CA GLY A 751 13.68 11.83 -12.30
C GLY A 751 13.18 13.27 -12.26
N CYS A 752 12.17 13.53 -11.43
CA CYS A 752 11.64 14.87 -11.18
C CYS A 752 11.55 15.13 -9.67
N SER A 753 11.54 16.40 -9.22
CA SER A 753 11.53 16.75 -7.78
C SER A 753 12.81 16.30 -7.08
N ASP A 754 12.72 15.54 -5.98
CA ASP A 754 13.91 14.89 -5.40
C ASP A 754 14.55 13.88 -6.36
N GLY A 755 13.78 13.17 -7.19
CA GLY A 755 14.34 12.39 -8.29
C GLY A 755 15.14 13.23 -9.30
N GLY A 756 14.81 14.51 -9.45
CA GLY A 756 15.61 15.47 -10.20
C GLY A 756 16.90 15.85 -9.45
N ARG A 757 16.84 16.04 -8.12
CA ARG A 757 18.04 16.23 -7.29
C ARG A 757 18.94 14.99 -7.35
N GLU A 758 18.39 13.78 -7.25
CA GLU A 758 19.11 12.53 -7.43
C GLU A 758 19.80 12.46 -8.80
N ALA A 759 19.08 12.75 -9.89
CA ALA A 759 19.66 12.82 -11.24
C ALA A 759 20.90 13.74 -11.28
N MET A 760 20.80 14.91 -10.64
CA MET A 760 21.89 15.87 -10.58
C MET A 760 23.00 15.46 -9.60
N SER A 761 22.69 14.75 -8.51
CA SER A 761 23.70 14.20 -7.59
C SER A 761 24.50 13.09 -8.25
N GLN A 762 23.86 12.29 -9.11
CA GLN A 762 24.50 11.32 -9.98
C GLN A 762 25.42 12.00 -10.99
N VAL A 763 24.95 13.05 -11.69
CA VAL A 763 25.77 13.81 -12.65
C VAL A 763 27.00 14.44 -11.98
N GLN A 764 26.84 15.02 -10.80
CA GLN A 764 27.92 15.68 -10.05
C GLN A 764 28.99 14.72 -9.51
N ARG A 765 28.67 13.44 -9.28
CA ARG A 765 29.54 12.50 -8.51
C ARG A 765 29.86 11.18 -9.19
N TRP A 766 29.09 10.83 -10.21
CA TRP A 766 29.15 9.59 -10.99
C TRP A 766 28.89 9.87 -12.47
N GLY A 767 29.16 11.09 -12.94
CA GLY A 767 28.80 11.54 -14.28
C GLY A 767 29.42 10.71 -15.41
N GLU A 768 30.55 10.03 -15.15
CA GLU A 768 31.17 9.08 -16.06
C GLU A 768 30.38 7.77 -16.24
N GLU A 769 29.42 7.48 -15.36
CA GLU A 769 28.57 6.29 -15.44
C GLU A 769 27.34 6.46 -16.32
N TYR A 770 26.96 7.67 -16.68
CA TYR A 770 25.73 7.97 -17.44
C TYR A 770 26.05 8.48 -18.84
N ASP A 771 25.18 8.16 -19.80
CA ASP A 771 25.23 8.65 -21.18
C ASP A 771 24.14 9.69 -21.46
N GLY A 772 22.95 9.52 -20.85
CA GLY A 772 21.84 10.46 -20.94
C GLY A 772 21.16 10.68 -19.60
N VAL A 773 20.89 11.92 -19.22
CA VAL A 773 20.20 12.27 -17.97
C VAL A 773 19.05 13.25 -18.20
N ILE A 774 17.91 12.95 -17.59
CA ILE A 774 16.73 13.82 -17.56
C ILE A 774 16.51 14.26 -16.11
N ALA A 775 16.61 15.56 -15.87
CA ALA A 775 16.42 16.17 -14.56
C ALA A 775 15.24 17.16 -14.60
N GLY A 776 14.08 16.73 -14.10
CA GLY A 776 12.90 17.58 -13.94
C GLY A 776 12.88 18.28 -12.57
N ALA A 777 12.51 19.55 -12.54
CA ALA A 777 12.32 20.37 -11.33
C ALA A 777 13.19 19.97 -10.12
N PRO A 778 14.54 20.06 -10.19
CA PRO A 778 15.39 19.41 -9.19
C PRO A 778 15.41 20.16 -7.85
N ALA A 779 15.32 19.42 -6.74
CA ALA A 779 15.45 19.94 -5.36
C ALA A 779 16.91 20.28 -4.97
N PHE A 780 17.56 21.16 -5.75
CA PHE A 780 18.89 21.71 -5.45
C PHE A 780 18.92 22.49 -4.13
N ARG A 781 20.14 22.66 -3.56
CA ARG A 781 20.38 23.44 -2.33
C ARG A 781 19.40 23.01 -1.24
N PHE A 782 19.38 21.70 -1.00
CA PHE A 782 18.32 21.02 -0.27
C PHE A 782 17.99 21.67 1.09
N ALA A 783 18.95 22.28 1.80
CA ALA A 783 18.62 23.02 3.02
C ALA A 783 17.82 24.30 2.76
N GLN A 784 18.25 25.09 1.77
CA GLN A 784 17.55 26.29 1.33
C GLN A 784 16.17 25.94 0.77
N GLN A 785 16.06 24.93 -0.09
CA GLN A 785 14.77 24.50 -0.64
C GLN A 785 13.82 24.03 0.45
N GLN A 786 14.25 23.13 1.34
CA GLN A 786 13.34 22.61 2.37
C GLN A 786 12.93 23.70 3.37
N VAL A 787 13.85 24.56 3.82
CA VAL A 787 13.48 25.68 4.72
C VAL A 787 12.63 26.75 4.02
N LEU A 788 12.71 26.88 2.69
CA LEU A 788 11.86 27.81 1.93
C LEU A 788 10.36 27.49 2.10
N HIS A 789 9.97 26.21 2.18
CA HIS A 789 8.57 25.82 2.44
C HIS A 789 8.04 26.31 3.82
N VAL A 790 8.91 26.77 4.74
CA VAL A 790 8.49 27.41 6.01
C VAL A 790 8.34 28.93 5.86
N TYR A 791 8.85 29.52 4.77
CA TYR A 791 8.89 30.97 4.59
C TYR A 791 7.51 31.63 4.47
N PRO A 792 6.53 31.12 3.69
CA PRO A 792 5.24 31.78 3.57
C PRO A 792 4.46 31.80 4.89
N ALA A 793 4.39 30.67 5.59
CA ALA A 793 3.89 30.58 6.97
C ALA A 793 4.62 31.53 7.95
N THR A 794 5.92 31.80 7.73
CA THR A 794 6.68 32.78 8.51
C THR A 794 6.30 34.22 8.18
N ILE A 795 5.93 34.54 6.93
CA ILE A 795 5.39 35.87 6.57
C ILE A 795 4.10 36.12 7.34
N GLU A 796 3.16 35.16 7.33
CA GLU A 796 1.90 35.24 8.07
C GLU A 796 2.13 35.49 9.57
N ALA A 797 3.01 34.68 10.19
CA ALA A 797 3.33 34.75 11.61
C ALA A 797 4.03 36.06 12.00
N VAL A 798 4.92 36.59 11.15
CA VAL A 798 5.61 37.89 11.38
C VAL A 798 4.65 39.06 11.19
N MET A 799 3.67 38.95 10.29
CA MET A 799 2.66 39.98 10.02
C MET A 799 1.45 39.95 10.98
N ASP A 800 1.32 38.90 11.79
CA ASP A 800 0.11 38.56 12.56
C ASP A 800 -1.14 38.65 11.65
N TYR A 801 -1.08 37.94 10.53
CA TYR A 801 -2.11 37.95 9.51
C TYR A 801 -2.15 36.67 8.69
N TYR A 802 -3.30 36.01 8.71
CA TYR A 802 -3.60 34.76 8.00
C TYR A 802 -4.66 35.09 6.93
N PRO A 803 -4.29 35.26 5.64
CA PRO A 803 -5.22 35.59 4.56
C PRO A 803 -6.25 34.47 4.34
N GLU A 804 -7.43 34.81 3.80
CA GLU A 804 -8.36 33.76 3.36
C GLU A 804 -7.78 33.10 2.08
N PRO A 805 -7.73 31.75 1.95
CA PRO A 805 -7.21 31.08 0.75
C PRO A 805 -7.88 31.58 -0.55
N CYS A 806 -9.19 31.86 -0.51
CA CYS A 806 -9.91 32.44 -1.66
C CYS A 806 -9.39 33.82 -2.10
N ALA A 807 -8.80 34.60 -1.18
CA ALA A 807 -8.15 35.86 -1.51
C ALA A 807 -6.81 35.62 -2.24
N LEU A 808 -6.03 34.62 -1.81
CA LEU A 808 -4.80 34.21 -2.50
C LEU A 808 -5.11 33.61 -3.88
N ASP A 809 -6.10 32.71 -3.98
CA ASP A 809 -6.63 32.18 -5.24
C ASP A 809 -7.01 33.31 -6.20
N LYS A 810 -7.73 34.33 -5.70
CA LYS A 810 -8.12 35.49 -6.51
C LYS A 810 -6.91 36.30 -6.97
N ILE A 811 -5.89 36.47 -6.14
CA ILE A 811 -4.64 37.14 -6.51
C ILE A 811 -3.93 36.36 -7.62
N VAL A 812 -3.76 35.04 -7.48
CA VAL A 812 -3.12 34.18 -8.49
C VAL A 812 -3.89 34.24 -9.81
N ASN A 813 -5.21 33.99 -9.79
CA ASN A 813 -6.04 34.02 -11.00
C ASN A 813 -6.09 35.39 -11.69
N ALA A 814 -6.12 36.49 -10.93
CA ALA A 814 -6.09 37.84 -11.50
C ALA A 814 -4.71 38.19 -12.06
N THR A 815 -3.64 37.69 -11.45
CA THR A 815 -2.26 37.83 -11.94
C THR A 815 -2.07 37.08 -13.25
N ILE A 816 -2.56 35.84 -13.35
CA ILE A 816 -2.58 35.07 -14.61
C ILE A 816 -3.33 35.84 -15.69
N ALA A 817 -4.57 36.27 -15.43
CA ALA A 817 -5.36 37.02 -16.41
C ALA A 817 -4.75 38.37 -16.83
N ALA A 818 -3.94 39.01 -15.96
CA ALA A 818 -3.24 40.25 -16.27
C ALA A 818 -1.92 40.04 -17.04
N CYS A 819 -1.27 38.89 -16.85
CA CYS A 819 0.06 38.60 -17.37
C CYS A 819 0.10 37.69 -18.60
N ASP A 820 -0.94 36.86 -18.81
CA ASP A 820 -1.15 36.03 -20.00
C ASP A 820 -0.92 36.82 -21.32
N PRO A 821 -1.51 38.01 -21.55
CA PRO A 821 -1.26 38.81 -22.75
C PRO A 821 0.18 39.28 -23.03
N LEU A 822 1.11 39.14 -22.07
CA LEU A 822 2.45 39.73 -22.17
C LEU A 822 3.40 38.96 -23.09
N ASP A 823 3.14 37.68 -23.33
CA ASP A 823 3.93 36.86 -24.26
C ASP A 823 3.47 36.97 -25.74
N GLY A 824 2.40 37.73 -25.99
CA GLY A 824 1.82 37.94 -27.32
C GLY A 824 0.68 37.00 -27.69
N ARG A 825 0.37 36.00 -26.84
CA ARG A 825 -0.82 35.14 -26.91
C ARG A 825 -1.81 35.55 -25.80
N THR A 826 -2.99 34.94 -25.78
CA THR A 826 -3.95 35.05 -24.67
C THR A 826 -4.68 33.72 -24.60
N ASP A 827 -4.18 32.80 -23.78
CA ASP A 827 -4.67 31.43 -23.62
C ASP A 827 -4.74 30.95 -22.15
N GLY A 828 -4.56 31.87 -21.20
CA GLY A 828 -4.59 31.58 -19.76
C GLY A 828 -3.28 31.03 -19.20
N VAL A 829 -2.16 31.19 -19.93
CA VAL A 829 -0.84 30.71 -19.52
C VAL A 829 0.13 31.88 -19.42
N ILE A 830 0.84 32.01 -18.29
CA ILE A 830 1.96 32.94 -18.20
C ILE A 830 3.19 32.25 -18.78
N SER A 831 3.46 32.42 -20.08
CA SER A 831 4.70 31.91 -20.70
C SER A 831 5.90 32.83 -20.52
N ARG A 832 5.72 33.94 -19.80
CA ARG A 832 6.70 35.01 -19.56
C ARG A 832 6.54 35.59 -18.15
N THR A 833 6.82 34.80 -17.11
CA THR A 833 6.78 35.31 -15.72
C THR A 833 7.76 36.45 -15.49
N ASP A 834 8.83 36.55 -16.29
CA ASP A 834 9.72 37.70 -16.36
C ASP A 834 9.01 38.99 -16.79
N LEU A 835 8.21 38.95 -17.85
CA LEU A 835 7.45 40.12 -18.30
C LEU A 835 6.34 40.46 -17.30
N CYS A 836 5.73 39.45 -16.68
CA CYS A 836 4.81 39.65 -15.56
C CYS A 836 5.49 40.41 -14.41
N GLN A 837 6.63 39.94 -13.93
CA GLN A 837 7.39 40.56 -12.83
C GLN A 837 7.86 41.98 -13.16
N LEU A 838 8.20 42.26 -14.42
CA LEU A 838 8.67 43.58 -14.86
C LEU A 838 7.55 44.61 -15.12
N ASN A 839 6.34 44.17 -15.49
CA ASN A 839 5.27 45.05 -15.98
C ASN A 839 3.99 45.05 -15.14
N PHE A 840 3.75 44.01 -14.33
CA PHE A 840 2.57 43.91 -13.48
C PHE A 840 2.86 44.32 -12.03
N ASN A 841 1.88 44.96 -11.39
CA ASN A 841 1.97 45.40 -10.00
C ASN A 841 0.80 44.81 -9.22
N LEU A 842 1.10 43.87 -8.30
CA LEU A 842 0.12 43.19 -7.47
C LEU A 842 -0.75 44.15 -6.65
N SER A 843 -0.24 45.33 -6.28
CA SER A 843 -1.03 46.36 -5.58
C SER A 843 -2.19 46.92 -6.40
N SER A 844 -2.24 46.68 -7.72
CA SER A 844 -3.37 47.07 -8.57
C SER A 844 -4.65 46.26 -8.30
N LEU A 845 -4.52 45.07 -7.70
CA LEU A 845 -5.64 44.18 -7.38
C LEU A 845 -6.37 44.56 -6.07
N ILE A 846 -5.85 45.50 -5.29
CA ILE A 846 -6.44 45.91 -4.00
C ILE A 846 -7.86 46.46 -4.25
N GLY A 847 -8.84 45.86 -3.58
CA GLY A 847 -10.26 46.20 -3.71
C GLY A 847 -11.04 45.34 -4.71
N GLU A 848 -10.41 44.45 -5.47
CA GLU A 848 -11.15 43.45 -6.26
C GLU A 848 -11.90 42.47 -5.35
N SER A 849 -13.14 42.14 -5.70
CA SER A 849 -13.97 41.21 -4.95
C SER A 849 -13.65 39.75 -5.26
N TYR A 850 -13.65 38.90 -4.24
CA TYR A 850 -13.57 37.44 -4.36
C TYR A 850 -14.78 36.77 -3.69
N TYR A 851 -15.08 35.55 -4.13
CA TYR A 851 -16.13 34.71 -3.56
C TYR A 851 -15.80 33.24 -3.77
N CYS A 852 -15.77 32.47 -2.68
CA CYS A 852 -15.68 31.01 -2.72
C CYS A 852 -16.77 30.41 -1.84
N ALA A 853 -17.54 29.49 -2.42
CA ALA A 853 -18.54 28.72 -1.67
C ALA A 853 -17.86 27.82 -0.63
N ALA A 854 -18.53 27.57 0.49
CA ALA A 854 -18.03 26.70 1.55
C ALA A 854 -17.64 25.31 1.00
N GLN A 855 -16.41 24.88 1.25
CA GLN A 855 -15.87 23.59 0.79
C GLN A 855 -15.75 22.61 1.94
N THR A 856 -16.22 21.38 1.72
CA THR A 856 -16.07 20.27 2.66
C THR A 856 -15.18 19.19 2.03
N SER A 857 -13.86 19.34 2.15
CA SER A 857 -12.90 18.34 1.65
C SER A 857 -12.71 17.23 2.67
N SER A 858 -12.85 15.98 2.21
CA SER A 858 -12.60 14.78 3.01
C SER A 858 -11.28 14.15 2.59
N SER A 859 -10.18 14.54 3.23
CA SER A 859 -8.89 13.89 2.96
C SER A 859 -8.86 12.49 3.60
N LEU A 860 -8.28 11.52 2.90
CA LEU A 860 -7.96 10.19 3.44
C LEU A 860 -6.79 10.22 4.45
N GLY A 861 -6.17 11.38 4.67
CA GLY A 861 -5.11 11.55 5.66
C GLY A 861 -3.72 11.11 5.18
N PHE A 862 -3.46 11.15 3.88
CA PHE A 862 -2.11 11.00 3.32
C PHE A 862 -1.31 12.30 3.49
N GLY A 863 -1.12 12.73 4.74
CA GLY A 863 -0.20 13.82 5.07
C GLY A 863 1.23 13.28 5.16
N PHE A 864 2.16 13.88 4.42
CA PHE A 864 3.59 13.60 4.52
C PHE A 864 4.17 14.24 5.80
N SER A 865 3.69 13.81 6.96
CA SER A 865 4.26 14.15 8.27
C SER A 865 4.12 12.96 9.23
N LYS A 866 5.24 12.50 9.74
CA LYS A 866 5.36 11.28 10.56
C LYS A 866 4.71 11.37 11.97
N ARG A 867 4.14 12.53 12.38
CA ARG A 867 3.64 12.75 13.78
C ARG A 867 2.22 12.29 14.07
N GLU A 868 1.47 11.89 13.05
CA GLU A 868 0.16 11.22 13.22
C GLU A 868 0.32 9.69 13.40
N LEU A 869 1.51 9.10 13.19
CA LEU A 869 1.70 7.65 13.22
C LEU A 869 1.84 7.03 14.63
N ASN A 870 2.23 7.81 15.64
CA ASN A 870 2.27 7.39 17.04
C ASN A 870 1.08 7.88 17.91
N LYS A 871 0.12 8.60 17.32
CA LYS A 871 -1.24 8.72 17.86
C LYS A 871 -2.17 7.84 17.04
N ARG A 872 -2.44 6.60 17.47
CA ARG A 872 -3.53 5.80 16.87
C ARG A 872 -4.92 6.15 17.40
N GLN A 873 -5.19 7.45 17.53
CA GLN A 873 -6.44 7.98 16.97
C GLN A 873 -6.09 8.36 15.54
N ALA A 874 -6.73 7.74 14.54
CA ALA A 874 -7.05 8.58 13.40
C ALA A 874 -7.97 9.68 13.94
N PRO A 875 -7.68 10.98 13.73
CA PRO A 875 -8.79 11.88 13.44
C PRO A 875 -9.62 11.18 12.36
N GLY A 876 -10.95 11.12 12.52
CA GLY A 876 -11.80 10.65 11.42
C GLY A 876 -11.50 11.47 10.17
N SER A 877 -11.72 10.89 8.97
CA SER A 877 -11.46 11.51 7.65
C SER A 877 -11.44 13.02 7.76
N GLN A 878 -10.25 13.65 7.72
CA GLN A 878 -10.14 15.04 8.15
C GLN A 878 -11.00 15.87 7.21
N THR A 879 -12.13 16.31 7.77
CA THR A 879 -13.20 16.97 7.06
C THR A 879 -12.92 18.45 7.21
N SER A 880 -11.89 18.93 6.51
CA SER A 880 -11.61 20.36 6.51
C SER A 880 -12.81 21.04 5.85
N SER A 881 -13.47 21.84 6.67
CA SER A 881 -14.65 22.60 6.29
C SER A 881 -14.17 24.04 6.20
N GLN A 882 -13.79 24.45 4.99
CA GLN A 882 -13.56 25.87 4.73
C GLN A 882 -14.93 26.56 4.69
N PRO A 883 -15.11 27.68 5.41
CA PRO A 883 -16.35 28.45 5.38
C PRO A 883 -16.55 29.07 3.99
N GLU A 884 -17.74 29.63 3.78
CA GLU A 884 -17.98 30.56 2.67
C GLU A 884 -17.10 31.80 2.86
N GLN A 885 -16.28 32.11 1.86
CA GLN A 885 -15.33 33.22 1.85
C GLN A 885 -15.83 34.29 0.88
N ASN A 886 -15.94 35.54 1.34
CA ASN A 886 -16.51 36.64 0.55
C ASN A 886 -15.95 37.97 1.06
N GLY A 887 -15.18 38.65 0.21
CA GLY A 887 -14.48 39.86 0.60
C GLY A 887 -13.89 40.60 -0.59
N THR A 888 -12.99 41.53 -0.28
CA THR A 888 -12.17 42.25 -1.27
C THR A 888 -10.70 42.13 -0.89
N ILE A 889 -9.83 42.00 -1.90
CA ILE A 889 -8.38 41.91 -1.70
C ILE A 889 -7.90 43.14 -0.92
N SER A 890 -7.25 42.90 0.22
CA SER A 890 -6.68 43.93 1.08
C SER A 890 -5.21 44.18 0.78
N SER A 891 -4.66 45.27 1.32
CA SER A 891 -3.22 45.53 1.25
C SER A 891 -2.39 44.52 2.06
N LYS A 892 -2.99 43.75 2.97
CA LYS A 892 -2.29 42.69 3.70
C LYS A 892 -2.20 41.40 2.87
N ASP A 893 -3.25 41.03 2.13
CA ASP A 893 -3.23 39.86 1.23
C ASP A 893 -2.15 40.04 0.15
N ILE A 894 -2.07 41.23 -0.44
CA ILE A 894 -1.00 41.60 -1.37
C ILE A 894 0.37 41.57 -0.71
N ALA A 895 0.52 41.98 0.56
CA ALA A 895 1.80 41.94 1.24
C ALA A 895 2.28 40.50 1.52
N VAL A 896 1.37 39.55 1.79
CA VAL A 896 1.71 38.12 1.88
C VAL A 896 2.15 37.59 0.51
N ALA A 897 1.31 37.73 -0.52
CA ALA A 897 1.61 37.24 -1.86
C ALA A 897 2.90 37.85 -2.45
N GLN A 898 3.10 39.16 -2.31
CA GLN A 898 4.31 39.85 -2.74
C GLN A 898 5.54 39.35 -1.96
N GLY A 899 5.44 39.09 -0.66
CA GLY A 899 6.54 38.52 0.13
C GLY A 899 6.99 37.14 -0.40
N VAL A 900 6.04 36.28 -0.77
CA VAL A 900 6.33 34.96 -1.37
C VAL A 900 7.05 35.12 -2.72
N TYR A 901 6.60 36.04 -3.58
CA TYR A 901 7.20 36.31 -4.89
C TYR A 901 8.47 37.20 -4.86
N ASP A 902 8.75 37.89 -3.76
CA ASP A 902 10.00 38.63 -3.54
C ASP A 902 11.12 37.68 -3.08
N GLY A 903 10.77 36.65 -2.30
CA GLY A 903 11.67 35.63 -1.76
C GLY A 903 12.36 36.05 -0.45
N LEU A 904 12.92 35.09 0.26
CA LEU A 904 13.47 35.32 1.61
C LEU A 904 14.65 36.31 1.60
N HIS A 905 14.48 37.42 2.32
CA HIS A 905 15.53 38.38 2.68
C HIS A 905 15.68 38.44 4.20
N ASN A 906 16.91 38.66 4.67
CA ASN A 906 17.21 38.79 6.10
C ASN A 906 16.90 40.20 6.63
N SER A 907 17.10 40.47 7.92
CA SER A 907 16.76 41.78 8.53
C SER A 907 17.59 42.97 8.02
N LYS A 908 18.65 42.73 7.24
CA LYS A 908 19.44 43.78 6.55
C LYS A 908 18.98 44.03 5.12
N GLY A 909 18.02 43.26 4.61
CA GLY A 909 17.65 43.25 3.19
C GLY A 909 18.64 42.49 2.30
N GLU A 910 19.53 41.67 2.86
CA GLU A 910 20.39 40.77 2.09
C GLU A 910 19.53 39.56 1.65
N ARG A 911 19.51 39.24 0.36
CA ARG A 911 18.75 38.09 -0.17
C ARG A 911 19.37 36.79 0.33
N ALA A 912 18.53 35.89 0.84
CA ALA A 912 18.94 34.56 1.27
C ALA A 912 18.50 33.50 0.27
N TYR A 913 17.26 33.53 -0.22
CA TYR A 913 16.84 32.53 -1.21
C TYR A 913 15.85 33.04 -2.26
N ILE A 914 15.55 32.13 -3.19
CA ILE A 914 14.82 32.35 -4.42
C ILE A 914 13.32 32.37 -4.13
N ALA A 915 12.59 33.18 -4.90
CA ALA A 915 11.13 33.23 -4.86
C ALA A 915 10.51 32.26 -5.87
N TRP A 916 9.35 31.71 -5.53
CA TRP A 916 8.44 31.14 -6.53
C TRP A 916 8.09 32.19 -7.59
N GLN A 917 7.77 31.75 -8.80
CA GLN A 917 7.49 32.67 -9.90
C GLN A 917 6.11 33.29 -9.75
N ILE A 918 5.97 34.53 -10.20
CA ILE A 918 4.69 35.23 -10.17
C ILE A 918 3.64 34.47 -11.01
N GLY A 919 2.54 34.06 -10.38
CA GLY A 919 1.53 33.17 -10.98
C GLY A 919 1.70 31.68 -10.69
N SER A 920 2.77 31.26 -9.98
CA SER A 920 2.74 30.01 -9.21
C SER A 920 1.61 30.08 -8.18
N ASP A 921 1.03 28.93 -7.87
CA ASP A 921 0.10 28.77 -6.75
C ASP A 921 0.77 29.10 -5.40
N LEU A 922 -0.02 29.53 -4.41
CA LEU A 922 0.45 30.03 -3.12
C LEU A 922 0.15 29.08 -1.93
N SER A 923 -0.12 27.80 -2.18
CA SER A 923 -0.53 26.82 -1.16
C SER A 923 0.39 26.63 0.06
N ASP A 924 1.69 26.93 -0.02
CA ASP A 924 2.56 26.96 1.17
C ASP A 924 2.20 28.10 2.16
N ALA A 925 1.35 29.04 1.72
CA ALA A 925 0.75 30.13 2.47
C ALA A 925 -0.75 29.90 2.79
N ASP A 926 -1.27 28.67 2.68
CA ASP A 926 -2.66 28.36 3.04
C ASP A 926 -2.83 28.16 4.56
N PRO A 927 -3.45 29.10 5.30
CA PRO A 927 -3.76 28.87 6.71
C PRO A 927 -4.87 27.84 6.89
N THR A 928 -4.94 27.26 8.09
CA THR A 928 -6.00 26.31 8.44
C THR A 928 -7.15 27.02 9.14
N TYR A 929 -8.38 26.78 8.69
CA TYR A 929 -9.57 27.33 9.36
C TYR A 929 -9.89 26.56 10.65
N ASN A 930 -9.89 27.26 11.78
CA ASN A 930 -10.26 26.69 13.07
C ASN A 930 -11.74 26.94 13.38
N ASN A 931 -12.55 25.89 13.21
CA ASN A 931 -13.98 25.88 13.50
C ASN A 931 -14.37 26.23 14.95
N ALA A 932 -13.44 26.17 15.92
CA ALA A 932 -13.71 26.50 17.32
C ALA A 932 -13.48 27.98 17.65
N THR A 933 -12.54 28.64 16.98
CA THR A 933 -12.26 30.09 17.12
C THR A 933 -13.01 30.93 16.08
N GLY A 934 -13.39 30.33 14.94
CA GLY A 934 -14.04 31.00 13.82
C GLY A 934 -13.06 31.87 13.01
N ALA A 935 -11.78 31.48 12.98
CA ALA A 935 -10.69 32.24 12.38
C ALA A 935 -9.73 31.35 11.59
N TRP A 936 -9.00 31.96 10.66
CA TRP A 936 -7.84 31.38 10.01
C TRP A 936 -6.63 31.42 10.95
N GLU A 937 -5.91 30.31 11.05
CA GLU A 937 -4.78 30.12 11.95
C GLU A 937 -3.58 29.53 11.20
N LEU A 938 -2.38 29.80 11.72
CA LEU A 938 -1.09 29.37 11.16
C LEU A 938 -1.08 27.89 10.77
N ASN A 939 -0.68 27.61 9.54
CA ASN A 939 -0.37 26.28 9.03
C ASN A 939 1.11 26.25 8.62
N ILE A 940 1.85 25.20 8.99
CA ILE A 940 3.27 25.07 8.64
C ILE A 940 3.41 23.88 7.68
N PRO A 941 3.80 24.09 6.41
CA PRO A 941 4.01 23.01 5.45
C PRO A 941 4.99 21.95 5.99
N SER A 942 4.56 20.69 6.05
CA SER A 942 5.34 19.63 6.68
C SER A 942 6.66 19.36 5.95
N THR A 943 6.68 19.53 4.62
CA THR A 943 7.86 19.47 3.76
C THR A 943 9.05 20.24 4.37
N GLY A 944 8.82 21.50 4.76
CA GLY A 944 9.86 22.32 5.38
C GLY A 944 9.97 22.16 6.90
N GLY A 945 8.84 22.03 7.61
CA GLY A 945 8.85 21.94 9.06
C GLY A 945 9.46 20.64 9.58
N GLU A 946 9.28 19.51 8.91
CA GLU A 946 9.96 18.24 9.19
C GLU A 946 11.48 18.35 8.93
N TYR A 947 11.87 19.08 7.88
CA TYR A 947 13.29 19.35 7.64
C TYR A 947 13.91 20.16 8.79
N VAL A 948 13.25 21.22 9.24
CA VAL A 948 13.74 22.02 10.37
C VAL A 948 13.83 21.17 11.64
N THR A 949 12.81 20.38 12.00
CA THR A 949 12.87 19.59 13.24
C THR A 949 13.90 18.45 13.17
N LYS A 950 13.86 17.60 12.14
CA LYS A 950 14.73 16.40 12.07
C LYS A 950 16.14 16.69 11.58
N PHE A 951 16.30 17.57 10.59
CA PHE A 951 17.57 17.76 9.89
C PHE A 951 18.36 18.98 10.39
N VAL A 952 17.67 20.03 10.89
CA VAL A 952 18.32 21.22 11.47
C VAL A 952 18.43 21.11 12.99
N GLN A 953 17.33 20.81 13.69
CA GLN A 953 17.29 20.74 15.16
C GLN A 953 17.66 19.37 15.73
N LEU A 954 17.69 18.32 14.91
CA LEU A 954 17.97 16.91 15.29
C LEU A 954 16.99 16.35 16.31
N LEU A 955 15.74 16.79 16.24
CA LEU A 955 14.63 16.31 17.06
C LEU A 955 13.77 15.37 16.22
N ASP A 956 13.45 14.18 16.76
CA ASP A 956 12.57 13.21 16.10
C ASP A 956 11.09 13.64 16.21
N LEU A 957 10.78 14.75 15.55
CA LEU A 957 9.46 15.37 15.39
C LEU A 957 9.24 15.63 13.91
N ASP A 958 8.00 15.63 13.49
CA ASP A 958 7.67 15.48 12.07
C ASP A 958 6.93 16.69 11.50
N ASN A 959 6.82 17.75 12.31
CA ASN A 959 6.60 19.11 11.87
C ASN A 959 7.02 20.05 13.02
N LEU A 960 7.27 21.32 12.71
CA LEU A 960 7.32 22.39 13.69
C LEU A 960 5.94 22.51 14.38
N THR A 961 5.94 22.85 15.67
CA THR A 961 4.69 23.02 16.45
C THR A 961 4.12 24.42 16.39
N ASP A 962 4.97 25.40 16.10
CA ASP A 962 4.69 26.83 16.14
C ASP A 962 5.90 27.60 15.55
N LEU A 963 5.70 28.89 15.27
CA LEU A 963 6.75 29.82 14.81
C LEU A 963 7.08 30.89 15.87
N ASN A 964 6.92 30.59 17.17
CA ASN A 964 7.17 31.58 18.22
C ASN A 964 8.64 32.04 18.25
N ASN A 965 8.86 33.34 18.09
CA ASN A 965 10.19 33.96 17.96
C ASN A 965 10.99 33.51 16.71
N VAL A 966 10.34 32.89 15.73
CA VAL A 966 10.95 32.64 14.41
C VAL A 966 10.89 33.94 13.61
N THR A 967 12.01 34.31 13.01
CA THR A 967 12.16 35.49 12.15
C THR A 967 12.76 35.09 10.81
N TYR A 968 12.79 36.00 9.85
CA TYR A 968 13.50 35.75 8.59
C TYR A 968 14.99 35.42 8.81
N ASP A 969 15.65 36.06 9.78
CA ASP A 969 17.04 35.72 10.15
C ASP A 969 17.16 34.28 10.70
N THR A 970 16.14 33.81 11.43
CA THR A 970 16.08 32.42 11.94
C THR A 970 15.99 31.41 10.79
N LEU A 971 15.22 31.70 9.74
CA LEU A 971 15.19 30.86 8.53
C LEU A 971 16.55 30.83 7.84
N VAL A 972 17.22 31.98 7.69
CA VAL A 972 18.58 32.05 7.13
C VAL A 972 19.59 31.26 7.96
N GLU A 973 19.48 31.29 9.29
CA GLU A 973 20.29 30.46 10.18
C GLU A 973 20.05 28.96 9.94
N TRP A 974 18.79 28.53 9.86
CA TRP A 974 18.45 27.12 9.57
C TRP A 974 18.94 26.67 8.19
N MET A 975 18.80 27.50 7.16
CA MET A 975 19.37 27.26 5.84
C MET A 975 20.89 27.10 5.91
N ASN A 976 21.59 27.99 6.60
CA ASN A 976 23.05 27.93 6.75
C ASN A 976 23.50 26.70 7.55
N ILE A 977 22.77 26.30 8.60
CA ILE A 977 23.05 25.08 9.36
C ILE A 977 22.92 23.85 8.46
N GLY A 978 21.81 23.71 7.73
CA GLY A 978 21.60 22.58 6.82
C GLY A 978 22.60 22.57 5.65
N MET A 979 22.93 23.74 5.11
CA MET A 979 23.92 23.91 4.04
C MET A 979 25.29 23.39 4.47
N VAL A 980 25.81 23.87 5.61
CA VAL A 980 27.13 23.45 6.11
C VAL A 980 27.14 21.99 6.55
N ARG A 981 26.05 21.51 7.17
CA ARG A 981 25.95 20.15 7.71
C ARG A 981 25.86 19.07 6.63
N TYR A 982 25.14 19.33 5.54
CA TYR A 982 24.88 18.35 4.49
C TYR A 982 25.60 18.68 3.16
N LEU A 983 26.62 19.54 3.20
CA LEU A 983 27.32 20.08 2.03
C LEU A 983 27.85 18.99 1.10
N ASP A 984 28.39 17.92 1.66
CA ASP A 984 28.96 16.78 0.96
C ASP A 984 27.97 15.63 0.72
N SER A 985 26.70 15.81 1.10
CA SER A 985 25.61 14.84 0.95
C SER A 985 24.42 15.45 0.22
N LEU A 986 23.42 15.97 0.94
CA LEU A 986 22.11 16.34 0.37
C LEU A 986 22.14 17.56 -0.55
N GLN A 987 23.06 18.52 -0.36
CA GLN A 987 22.94 19.85 -0.99
C GLN A 987 22.90 19.82 -2.54
N THR A 988 23.67 18.93 -3.18
CA THR A 988 23.68 18.76 -4.65
C THR A 988 23.99 20.07 -5.41
N THR A 989 25.01 20.81 -4.97
CA THR A 989 25.34 22.17 -5.49
C THR A 989 26.65 22.25 -6.27
N LEU A 990 27.26 21.15 -6.71
CA LEU A 990 28.55 21.21 -7.43
C LEU A 990 28.35 21.65 -8.89
N PRO A 991 28.85 22.82 -9.34
CA PRO A 991 28.63 23.30 -10.71
C PRO A 991 29.70 22.84 -11.72
N ASP A 992 30.81 22.25 -11.25
CA ASP A 992 31.79 21.62 -12.14
C ASP A 992 31.31 20.22 -12.54
N LEU A 993 30.82 20.10 -13.77
CA LEU A 993 30.32 18.85 -14.35
C LEU A 993 31.31 18.25 -15.37
N THR A 994 32.61 18.60 -15.28
CA THR A 994 33.64 18.11 -16.20
C THR A 994 33.65 16.59 -16.38
N PRO A 995 33.48 15.73 -15.33
CA PRO A 995 33.40 14.28 -15.52
C PRO A 995 32.29 13.85 -16.48
N PHE A 996 31.07 14.38 -16.29
CA PHE A 996 29.90 14.12 -17.13
C PHE A 996 30.06 14.66 -18.56
N GLN A 997 30.56 15.89 -18.71
CA GLN A 997 30.83 16.45 -20.03
C GLN A 997 31.89 15.61 -20.79
N SER A 998 32.96 15.23 -20.10
CA SER A 998 34.12 14.55 -20.71
C SER A 998 33.84 13.09 -21.12
N SER A 999 32.83 12.42 -20.54
CA SER A 999 32.35 11.12 -21.01
C SER A 999 31.60 11.22 -22.34
N GLY A 1000 31.21 12.43 -22.75
CA GLY A 1000 30.38 12.68 -23.93
C GLY A 1000 28.88 12.60 -23.64
N ALA A 1001 28.47 12.50 -22.37
CA ALA A 1001 27.07 12.39 -21.97
C ALA A 1001 26.22 13.61 -22.36
N LYS A 1002 24.89 13.47 -22.25
CA LYS A 1002 23.88 14.46 -22.61
C LYS A 1002 22.87 14.66 -21.49
N MET A 1003 22.40 15.88 -21.30
CA MET A 1003 21.42 16.26 -20.28
C MET A 1003 20.30 17.10 -20.86
N ILE A 1004 19.06 16.68 -20.58
CA ILE A 1004 17.86 17.51 -20.66
C ILE A 1004 17.45 17.86 -19.23
N HIS A 1005 17.44 19.15 -18.91
CA HIS A 1005 16.92 19.69 -17.67
C HIS A 1005 15.64 20.45 -18.00
N TYR A 1006 14.56 20.25 -17.26
CA TYR A 1006 13.35 21.05 -17.41
C TYR A 1006 12.76 21.45 -16.06
N HIS A 1007 12.00 22.54 -16.02
CA HIS A 1007 11.29 22.99 -14.82
C HIS A 1007 9.95 23.63 -15.20
N GLY A 1008 8.88 23.27 -14.50
CA GLY A 1008 7.60 23.97 -14.59
C GLY A 1008 7.77 25.42 -14.19
N GLU A 1009 7.37 26.37 -15.03
CA GLU A 1009 7.59 27.79 -14.76
C GLU A 1009 6.73 28.28 -13.59
N SER A 1010 5.54 27.69 -13.42
CA SER A 1010 4.61 27.98 -12.32
C SER A 1010 4.59 26.86 -11.28
N ASP A 1011 5.73 26.19 -11.08
CA ASP A 1011 5.95 25.23 -9.99
C ASP A 1011 5.74 25.93 -8.63
N PRO A 1012 4.79 25.48 -7.79
CA PRO A 1012 4.52 26.05 -6.47
C PRO A 1012 5.31 25.34 -5.35
N SER A 1013 6.07 24.29 -5.66
CA SER A 1013 6.88 23.54 -4.70
C SER A 1013 8.33 23.99 -4.78
N ILE A 1014 8.95 23.85 -5.95
CA ILE A 1014 10.35 24.20 -6.17
C ILE A 1014 10.39 25.41 -7.10
N PRO A 1015 11.02 26.54 -6.73
CA PRO A 1015 11.10 27.68 -7.62
C PRO A 1015 11.85 27.35 -8.92
N ALA A 1016 11.25 27.63 -10.08
CA ALA A 1016 11.90 27.44 -11.38
C ALA A 1016 13.24 28.18 -11.52
N ALA A 1017 13.36 29.33 -10.85
CA ALA A 1017 14.57 30.13 -10.77
C ALA A 1017 15.73 29.40 -10.06
N SER A 1018 15.43 28.37 -9.25
CA SER A 1018 16.40 27.43 -8.67
C SER A 1018 17.20 26.72 -9.78
N SER A 1019 16.51 26.27 -10.83
CA SER A 1019 17.17 25.65 -11.99
C SER A 1019 17.93 26.64 -12.85
N VAL A 1020 17.38 27.85 -13.06
CA VAL A 1020 18.09 28.92 -13.80
C VAL A 1020 19.42 29.24 -13.12
N HIS A 1021 19.41 29.50 -11.81
CA HIS A 1021 20.61 29.86 -11.05
C HIS A 1021 21.66 28.75 -11.10
N TYR A 1022 21.27 27.49 -10.96
CA TYR A 1022 22.20 26.37 -11.05
C TYR A 1022 22.78 26.22 -12.47
N TRP A 1023 21.97 26.39 -13.52
CA TRP A 1023 22.45 26.37 -14.91
C TRP A 1023 23.43 27.52 -15.18
N GLN A 1024 23.16 28.73 -14.67
CA GLN A 1024 24.09 29.87 -14.73
C GLN A 1024 25.39 29.62 -13.95
N SER A 1025 25.31 28.93 -12.81
CA SER A 1025 26.48 28.51 -12.02
C SER A 1025 27.36 27.54 -12.81
N VAL A 1026 26.79 26.50 -13.43
CA VAL A 1026 27.53 25.58 -14.31
C VAL A 1026 28.19 26.34 -15.47
N ARG A 1027 27.44 27.22 -16.14
CA ARG A 1027 27.96 28.06 -17.24
C ARG A 1027 29.19 28.87 -16.82
N SER A 1028 29.09 29.60 -15.70
CA SER A 1028 30.16 30.49 -15.23
C SER A 1028 31.39 29.75 -14.71
N ILE A 1029 31.22 28.57 -14.11
CA ILE A 1029 32.32 27.78 -13.54
C ILE A 1029 33.03 26.92 -14.59
N MET A 1030 32.31 26.31 -15.54
CA MET A 1030 32.92 25.50 -16.59
C MET A 1030 33.49 26.34 -17.75
N TYR A 1031 32.97 27.55 -17.98
CA TYR A 1031 33.37 28.41 -19.10
C TYR A 1031 33.77 29.85 -18.66
N PRO A 1032 34.64 30.03 -17.65
CA PRO A 1032 34.92 31.34 -17.03
C PRO A 1032 35.63 32.36 -17.94
N ASN A 1033 36.13 31.92 -19.10
CA ASN A 1033 36.86 32.76 -20.06
C ASN A 1033 36.09 32.96 -21.38
N MET A 1034 34.85 32.48 -21.49
CA MET A 1034 34.00 32.64 -22.68
C MET A 1034 32.97 33.75 -22.46
N THR A 1035 32.49 34.35 -23.54
CA THR A 1035 31.28 35.18 -23.48
C THR A 1035 30.04 34.33 -23.23
N ASP A 1036 28.99 34.95 -22.70
CA ASP A 1036 27.71 34.29 -22.41
C ASP A 1036 27.13 33.50 -23.61
N SER A 1037 27.33 33.99 -24.84
CA SER A 1037 26.87 33.33 -26.08
C SER A 1037 27.74 32.13 -26.46
N GLU A 1038 29.06 32.24 -26.34
CA GLU A 1038 30.00 31.14 -26.63
C GLU A 1038 29.83 30.02 -25.60
N ALA A 1039 29.64 30.37 -24.32
CA ALA A 1039 29.36 29.41 -23.26
C ALA A 1039 27.99 28.73 -23.44
N GLN A 1040 26.96 29.47 -23.88
CA GLN A 1040 25.65 28.90 -24.25
C GLN A 1040 25.77 27.88 -25.38
N GLU A 1041 26.48 28.21 -26.46
CA GLU A 1041 26.70 27.31 -27.60
C GLU A 1041 27.47 26.05 -27.16
N ALA A 1042 28.53 26.21 -26.38
CA ALA A 1042 29.34 25.11 -25.86
C ALA A 1042 28.58 24.23 -24.85
N MET A 1043 27.64 24.78 -24.08
CA MET A 1043 26.73 24.01 -23.22
C MET A 1043 25.65 23.30 -24.02
N ALA A 1044 25.08 23.93 -25.06
CA ALA A 1044 23.98 23.37 -25.84
C ALA A 1044 24.31 22.02 -26.50
N ASP A 1045 25.58 21.68 -26.67
CA ASP A 1045 26.06 20.38 -27.17
C ASP A 1045 25.99 19.22 -26.15
N TRP A 1046 25.76 19.50 -24.86
CA TRP A 1046 25.68 18.45 -23.83
C TRP A 1046 24.72 18.72 -22.66
N TYR A 1047 24.35 19.96 -22.37
CA TYR A 1047 23.44 20.34 -21.29
C TYR A 1047 22.50 21.44 -21.77
N GLN A 1048 21.26 21.04 -22.05
CA GLN A 1048 20.17 21.93 -22.42
C GLN A 1048 19.18 22.05 -21.26
N PHE A 1049 18.69 23.26 -21.04
CA PHE A 1049 17.72 23.58 -19.99
C PHE A 1049 16.49 24.27 -20.60
N TYR A 1050 15.30 23.85 -20.18
CA TYR A 1050 14.01 24.29 -20.68
C TYR A 1050 13.10 24.72 -19.53
N LEU A 1051 12.56 25.94 -19.62
CA LEU A 1051 11.42 26.33 -18.79
C LEU A 1051 10.13 25.93 -19.51
N VAL A 1052 9.15 25.44 -18.75
CA VAL A 1052 7.88 24.91 -19.26
C VAL A 1052 6.75 25.88 -18.86
N PRO A 1053 6.25 26.73 -19.79
CA PRO A 1053 5.17 27.69 -19.55
C PRO A 1053 3.96 27.12 -18.82
N GLY A 1054 3.50 27.81 -17.78
CA GLY A 1054 2.34 27.45 -16.95
C GLY A 1054 2.42 26.16 -16.14
N ALA A 1055 3.28 25.21 -16.52
CA ALA A 1055 3.38 23.91 -15.88
C ALA A 1055 3.76 24.02 -14.40
N ALA A 1056 3.18 23.12 -13.61
CA ALA A 1056 3.33 23.04 -12.16
C ALA A 1056 4.43 22.03 -11.78
N HIS A 1057 4.47 21.65 -10.50
CA HIS A 1057 5.44 20.70 -9.99
C HIS A 1057 5.32 19.33 -10.66
N CYS A 1058 6.31 18.99 -11.50
CA CYS A 1058 6.39 17.71 -12.20
C CYS A 1058 5.12 17.32 -13.00
N GLY A 1059 4.39 18.30 -13.53
CA GLY A 1059 3.20 18.02 -14.36
C GLY A 1059 2.58 19.24 -15.02
N ALA A 1060 1.59 19.00 -15.88
CA ALA A 1060 0.71 20.05 -16.39
C ALA A 1060 -0.09 20.71 -15.25
N ASN A 1061 -0.49 21.96 -15.43
CA ASN A 1061 -1.18 22.75 -14.42
C ASN A 1061 -2.66 22.94 -14.79
N SER A 1062 -3.58 22.76 -13.84
CA SER A 1062 -5.00 23.01 -14.06
C SER A 1062 -5.38 24.50 -13.95
N LEU A 1063 -4.56 25.33 -13.30
CA LEU A 1063 -4.73 26.79 -13.23
C LEU A 1063 -4.24 27.49 -14.50
N GLN A 1064 -3.26 26.90 -15.18
CA GLN A 1064 -2.66 27.42 -16.41
C GLN A 1064 -2.49 26.25 -17.40
N PRO A 1065 -3.38 26.09 -18.40
CA PRO A 1065 -3.42 24.92 -19.29
C PRO A 1065 -2.30 24.94 -20.35
N GLY A 1066 -1.06 24.98 -19.89
CA GLY A 1066 0.16 25.02 -20.70
C GLY A 1066 0.65 23.63 -21.15
N PRO A 1067 1.72 23.59 -21.96
CA PRO A 1067 2.28 22.36 -22.49
C PRO A 1067 3.08 21.58 -21.44
N TYR A 1068 3.23 20.27 -21.60
CA TYR A 1068 4.13 19.45 -20.77
C TYR A 1068 4.99 18.47 -21.60
N PRO A 1069 6.32 18.37 -21.35
CA PRO A 1069 7.20 17.49 -22.12
C PRO A 1069 7.11 16.04 -21.66
N GLN A 1070 6.45 15.19 -22.45
CA GLN A 1070 6.21 13.77 -22.14
C GLN A 1070 7.24 12.83 -22.81
N ASP A 1071 7.79 13.21 -23.97
CA ASP A 1071 8.70 12.38 -24.79
C ASP A 1071 10.20 12.59 -24.49
N ASN A 1072 10.54 13.01 -23.26
CA ASN A 1072 11.92 13.33 -22.88
C ASN A 1072 12.87 12.14 -23.06
N MET A 1073 12.44 10.93 -22.69
CA MET A 1073 13.26 9.72 -22.82
C MET A 1073 13.54 9.35 -24.27
N ALA A 1074 12.56 9.49 -25.17
CA ALA A 1074 12.80 9.30 -26.60
C ALA A 1074 13.80 10.34 -27.13
N THR A 1075 13.64 11.59 -26.70
CA THR A 1075 14.50 12.71 -27.11
C THR A 1075 15.96 12.54 -26.65
N ILE A 1076 16.20 12.13 -25.39
CA ILE A 1076 17.57 11.92 -24.91
C ILE A 1076 18.22 10.70 -25.57
N ILE A 1077 17.46 9.63 -25.84
CA ILE A 1077 17.94 8.45 -26.56
C ILE A 1077 18.39 8.82 -27.98
N ASP A 1078 17.60 9.60 -28.72
CA ASP A 1078 17.98 10.04 -30.08
C ASP A 1078 19.19 10.98 -30.07
N TRP A 1079 19.34 11.83 -29.04
CA TRP A 1079 20.52 12.68 -28.91
C TRP A 1079 21.79 11.89 -28.59
N VAL A 1080 21.70 10.89 -27.70
CA VAL A 1080 22.82 10.07 -27.24
C VAL A 1080 23.25 9.00 -28.25
N GLU A 1081 22.30 8.28 -28.84
CA GLU A 1081 22.56 7.11 -29.70
C GLU A 1081 22.68 7.50 -31.17
N ASN A 1082 21.85 8.44 -31.63
CA ASN A 1082 21.78 8.85 -33.04
C ASN A 1082 22.44 10.21 -33.31
N GLY A 1083 22.90 10.93 -32.28
CA GLY A 1083 23.51 12.26 -32.41
C GLY A 1083 22.52 13.37 -32.80
N ILE A 1084 21.21 13.11 -32.69
CA ILE A 1084 20.15 14.03 -33.09
C ILE A 1084 19.93 15.02 -31.95
N LYS A 1085 20.75 16.09 -31.92
CA LYS A 1085 20.59 17.18 -30.95
C LYS A 1085 19.23 17.85 -31.13
N PRO A 1086 18.35 17.88 -30.12
CA PRO A 1086 17.10 18.62 -30.22
C PRO A 1086 17.40 20.12 -30.30
N SER A 1087 16.74 20.80 -31.25
CA SER A 1087 16.82 22.26 -31.41
C SER A 1087 15.88 23.00 -30.45
N ARG A 1088 14.83 22.32 -30.02
CA ARG A 1088 13.80 22.71 -29.05
C ARG A 1088 13.22 21.42 -28.44
N LEU A 1089 12.59 21.50 -27.28
CA LEU A 1089 11.96 20.34 -26.63
C LEU A 1089 10.45 20.32 -26.90
N ASN A 1090 9.91 19.22 -27.40
CA ASN A 1090 8.46 19.10 -27.65
C ASN A 1090 7.70 18.93 -26.32
N ALA A 1091 6.62 19.68 -26.16
CA ALA A 1091 5.74 19.60 -25.00
C ALA A 1091 4.27 19.76 -25.46
N THR A 1092 3.37 18.94 -24.91
CA THR A 1092 1.98 18.83 -25.39
C THR A 1092 1.01 19.46 -24.40
N VAL A 1093 0.09 20.29 -24.88
CA VAL A 1093 -0.99 20.88 -24.10
C VAL A 1093 -2.06 19.81 -23.82
N SER A 1094 -2.33 19.52 -22.54
CA SER A 1094 -3.19 18.40 -22.12
C SER A 1094 -4.63 18.78 -21.81
N SER A 1095 -4.99 20.07 -21.84
CA SER A 1095 -6.32 20.58 -21.49
C SER A 1095 -6.49 22.02 -22.00
N GLY A 1096 -7.70 22.58 -21.88
CA GLY A 1096 -8.00 23.95 -22.30
C GLY A 1096 -8.26 24.10 -23.81
N ASP A 1097 -8.40 25.33 -24.27
CA ASP A 1097 -8.80 25.62 -25.67
C ASP A 1097 -7.76 25.17 -26.72
N ASN A 1098 -6.52 24.91 -26.29
CA ASN A 1098 -5.42 24.44 -27.13
C ASN A 1098 -5.06 22.95 -26.90
N GLU A 1099 -5.96 22.14 -26.31
CA GLU A 1099 -5.73 20.71 -26.05
C GLU A 1099 -5.23 19.97 -27.32
N GLY A 1100 -4.11 19.26 -27.19
CA GLY A 1100 -3.44 18.55 -28.29
C GLY A 1100 -2.45 19.39 -29.10
N GLU A 1101 -2.28 20.69 -28.82
CA GLU A 1101 -1.21 21.50 -29.39
C GLU A 1101 0.16 21.02 -28.87
N VAL A 1102 1.12 20.84 -29.79
CA VAL A 1102 2.53 20.54 -29.45
C VAL A 1102 3.35 21.82 -29.58
N GLN A 1103 3.77 22.37 -28.45
CA GLN A 1103 4.63 23.53 -28.37
C GLN A 1103 6.10 23.11 -28.29
N GLN A 1104 6.96 23.81 -29.01
CA GLN A 1104 8.40 23.54 -29.00
C GLN A 1104 9.11 24.52 -28.07
N LEU A 1105 9.39 24.07 -26.84
CA LEU A 1105 9.96 24.87 -25.76
C LEU A 1105 11.31 25.49 -26.15
N CYS A 1106 11.49 26.76 -25.78
CA CYS A 1106 12.75 27.48 -25.97
C CYS A 1106 13.83 26.97 -25.02
N GLN A 1107 15.04 26.75 -25.54
CA GLN A 1107 16.20 26.51 -24.69
C GLN A 1107 16.56 27.81 -23.96
N TRP A 1108 16.68 27.75 -22.63
CA TRP A 1108 17.12 28.87 -21.80
C TRP A 1108 18.50 29.38 -22.26
N PRO A 1109 18.73 30.70 -22.36
CA PRO A 1109 17.88 31.80 -21.89
C PRO A 1109 16.87 32.37 -22.89
N ALA A 1110 16.64 31.69 -24.02
CA ALA A 1110 15.59 32.14 -24.94
C ALA A 1110 14.20 31.85 -24.37
N ARG A 1111 13.25 32.73 -24.67
CA ARG A 1111 11.89 32.78 -24.13
C ARG A 1111 10.88 32.85 -25.28
N PRO A 1112 9.67 32.29 -25.15
CA PRO A 1112 8.70 32.34 -26.22
C PRO A 1112 8.14 33.77 -26.42
N LEU A 1113 7.79 34.09 -27.66
CA LEU A 1113 7.07 35.30 -28.04
C LEU A 1113 6.17 35.00 -29.25
N TRP A 1114 4.87 35.17 -29.08
CA TRP A 1114 3.86 34.91 -30.12
C TRP A 1114 3.53 36.16 -30.93
N SER A 1115 3.09 35.95 -32.17
CA SER A 1115 2.56 37.00 -33.05
C SER A 1115 1.02 36.99 -33.05
N GLY A 1116 0.41 37.33 -31.90
CA GLY A 1116 -1.01 37.11 -31.66
C GLY A 1116 -1.32 35.62 -31.40
N ASN A 1117 -2.57 35.21 -31.55
CA ASN A 1117 -3.05 33.84 -31.28
C ASN A 1117 -2.63 32.81 -32.37
N SER A 1118 -1.35 32.82 -32.74
CA SER A 1118 -0.67 31.84 -33.59
C SER A 1118 -0.32 30.57 -32.77
N SER A 1119 -0.23 29.41 -33.41
CA SER A 1119 0.42 28.23 -32.81
C SER A 1119 1.94 28.39 -32.73
N ASP A 1120 2.52 29.14 -33.69
CA ASP A 1120 3.95 29.29 -33.86
C ASP A 1120 4.46 30.53 -33.10
N PHE A 1121 5.63 30.40 -32.45
CA PHE A 1121 6.31 31.46 -31.69
C PHE A 1121 7.82 31.51 -31.95
N GLU A 1122 8.37 32.73 -31.86
CA GLU A 1122 9.80 32.97 -31.87
C GLU A 1122 10.40 32.72 -30.48
N CYS A 1123 11.63 32.21 -30.42
CA CYS A 1123 12.40 32.16 -29.18
C CYS A 1123 13.31 33.38 -29.13
N VAL A 1124 12.92 34.38 -28.35
CA VAL A 1124 13.64 35.66 -28.22
C VAL A 1124 14.55 35.64 -26.99
N GLN A 1125 15.68 36.34 -27.06
CA GLN A 1125 16.51 36.64 -25.90
C GLN A 1125 16.45 38.14 -25.65
N ASP A 1126 16.08 38.54 -24.43
CA ASP A 1126 16.11 39.93 -24.01
C ASP A 1126 16.82 40.08 -22.66
N LYS A 1127 17.53 41.20 -22.53
CA LYS A 1127 18.47 41.40 -21.42
C LYS A 1127 17.74 41.62 -20.08
N ALA A 1128 16.57 42.26 -20.10
CA ALA A 1128 15.79 42.54 -18.90
C ALA A 1128 15.19 41.25 -18.31
N SER A 1129 14.69 40.34 -19.15
CA SER A 1129 14.29 38.99 -18.78
C SER A 1129 15.44 38.22 -18.11
N ILE A 1130 16.61 38.14 -18.75
CA ILE A 1130 17.76 37.42 -18.19
C ILE A 1130 18.17 38.00 -16.84
N GLU A 1131 18.11 39.33 -16.69
CA GLU A 1131 18.40 40.02 -15.43
C GLU A 1131 17.35 39.77 -14.34
N SER A 1132 16.05 39.63 -14.65
CA SER A 1132 15.01 39.33 -13.65
C SER A 1132 15.12 37.92 -13.05
N TRP A 1133 15.69 36.98 -13.81
CA TRP A 1133 15.95 35.61 -13.38
C TRP A 1133 17.36 35.37 -12.79
N THR A 1134 18.17 36.43 -12.61
CA THR A 1134 19.55 36.31 -12.08
C THR A 1134 19.62 36.75 -10.62
N TYR A 1135 20.09 35.88 -9.73
CA TYR A 1135 20.03 36.08 -8.27
C TYR A 1135 21.42 36.08 -7.61
N THR A 1136 21.55 36.87 -6.54
CA THR A 1136 22.66 36.80 -5.58
C THR A 1136 22.14 36.40 -4.20
N PHE A 1137 22.96 35.70 -3.41
CA PHE A 1137 22.58 35.22 -2.07
C PHE A 1137 23.46 35.83 -1.00
N ASP A 1138 23.45 37.16 -0.93
CA ASP A 1138 24.35 37.99 -0.11
C ASP A 1138 24.21 37.75 1.40
N ALA A 1139 23.12 37.09 1.84
CA ALA A 1139 22.97 36.66 3.23
C ALA A 1139 23.93 35.52 3.64
N PHE A 1140 24.52 34.78 2.68
CA PHE A 1140 25.47 33.72 2.95
C PHE A 1140 26.93 34.12 2.63
N LYS A 1141 27.87 33.65 3.45
CA LYS A 1141 29.31 33.91 3.28
C LYS A 1141 30.02 32.96 2.31
N LEU A 1142 29.39 31.83 2.00
CA LEU A 1142 29.87 30.87 1.02
C LEU A 1142 29.02 31.01 -0.25
N PRO A 1143 29.61 30.82 -1.44
CA PRO A 1143 28.84 30.78 -2.68
C PRO A 1143 27.75 29.70 -2.60
N VAL A 1144 26.52 30.10 -2.95
CA VAL A 1144 25.37 29.21 -3.08
C VAL A 1144 25.11 29.06 -4.58
N TYR A 1145 25.61 27.96 -5.15
CA TYR A 1145 25.52 27.59 -6.57
C TYR A 1145 24.23 26.83 -6.87
#